data_AF-A0A6N8ZY88-F1
#
_entry.id   AF-A0A6N8ZY88-F1
#
_cell.length_a   1.000
_cell.length_b   1.000
_cell.length_c   1.000
_cell.angle_alpha   90.00
_cell.angle_beta   90.00
_cell.angle_gamma   90.00
#
_symmetry.space_group_name_H-M   'P 1'
#
loop_
_entity.id
_entity.type
_entity.pdbx_description
1 polymer ?
#
loop_
_entity_poly.entity_id
_entity_poly.type
_entity_poly.pdbx_seq_one_letter_code
_entity_poly.pdbx_strand_id
1 'polypeptide(L)'
;MKRPCVLPPPDSPDRSARPIPAELEERAKRLRGKIRHHDHLYHTLDRPKIEDYEYDLLKQELRDLEERYPQVATEDSPTRTVGAPPIAAFSPVEHGAPMLSLENVFDAGEMEQFDRRLAGLLDDESEREYSAEPKLDGVALSLLYERGALVRGATRGDGRTGEDVTHTTRTIPTIPAQLTGNDVPERLEVRGEVFMPLSRFEAYNRQAEKKGTKTLVNPRNAAAGALRQKDPEQAAQRKLDFFAHGVGRVEDVPTVTRQSELLKSMAFWGLQVCPQAETVAGAAGCLAYYERIAETRESFDYALDGVVYKLERFDLRGQAGASSHAPRWAVAQKFPAEEKITKVRAIEYQVGRTGALTPVARLKPVFVGGATVSNATLHNYGELLRKDVREGDTVVVRRAGDVIPQVVRSLPGYRKGDSPEPALPKKCPECSSEVIRPDDEAVARCTGGLICPAQRKAAILHFLSRDALDIEGLGEEWVDVLVRDGVVKGVEDIYRVRGEQFAALAIKLPVGRDSAKLFLGAIDKARRNRWSRLLCGLNIPTVGPKRAESLAGEFDNLNEVLDAKAEQLLKVPTWTQAAADSVVAYFGEERNRALIALLIDSGVNWGDSETENPRPGANPDNEPGVRQLFEGYRVGEGLLKDAVRVLVSPKVLDIKGLGHKWMNQLVDQLLDEGLIREVSDLFHLEPDRVASLQVSRFFGEKRAKDLLADIKGKKQTTLARFLFALGIRDVGRVTAETLALHFGNFKALCTAGVDELREVSDIGEIVAGRIRAFFDDQRNLQVIKALRDSGVTWSERQVSTITSEGLLQGKAFVLTGALKSMTRSEARERIRAVGGRVVGSVSKNTDYLVTGANPGSKVVKARNLGINLLDEDGFLEKLDAARIEYVDV
;
A
#
# COMPACT_ATOMS: atom_id res chain seq x y z
N MET A 1 59.36 -3.38 -61.71
CA MET A 1 58.87 -1.99 -61.65
C MET A 1 57.36 -1.98 -61.87
N LYS A 2 56.56 -1.84 -60.81
CA LYS A 2 55.11 -1.55 -60.88
C LYS A 2 54.90 -0.19 -60.18
N ARG A 3 54.18 0.72 -60.85
CA ARG A 3 54.08 2.14 -60.52
C ARG A 3 53.47 2.37 -59.12
N PRO A 4 53.90 3.41 -58.37
CA PRO A 4 53.25 3.79 -57.13
C PRO A 4 51.89 4.43 -57.46
N CYS A 5 50.84 3.94 -56.81
CA CYS A 5 49.48 4.46 -56.95
C CYS A 5 49.39 5.81 -56.21
N VAL A 6 49.28 6.90 -56.95
CA VAL A 6 49.06 8.24 -56.40
C VAL A 6 47.59 8.34 -55.98
N LEU A 7 47.33 8.57 -54.69
CA LEU A 7 45.98 8.81 -54.16
C LEU A 7 45.57 10.29 -54.41
N PRO A 8 44.28 10.57 -54.72
CA PRO A 8 43.79 11.93 -54.95
C PRO A 8 43.54 12.70 -53.63
N PRO A 9 43.42 14.05 -53.67
CA PRO A 9 43.38 14.91 -52.48
C PRO A 9 42.07 14.82 -51.67
N PRO A 10 42.05 15.34 -50.41
CA PRO A 10 41.10 14.96 -49.37
C PRO A 10 39.75 15.70 -49.35
N ASP A 11 39.33 16.38 -50.42
CA ASP A 11 38.11 17.20 -50.41
C ASP A 11 37.14 16.84 -51.54
N SER A 12 36.28 15.84 -51.31
CA SER A 12 35.03 15.67 -52.09
C SER A 12 33.87 15.25 -51.17
N PRO A 13 32.64 15.79 -51.35
CA PRO A 13 31.62 15.83 -50.31
C PRO A 13 30.61 14.67 -50.34
N ASP A 14 30.91 13.57 -51.05
CA ASP A 14 29.97 12.44 -51.18
C ASP A 14 30.60 11.13 -50.71
N ARG A 15 30.53 10.89 -49.39
CA ARG A 15 31.09 9.69 -48.71
C ARG A 15 30.04 8.63 -48.37
N SER A 16 28.74 8.90 -48.56
CA SER A 16 27.65 7.99 -48.15
C SER A 16 27.23 6.97 -49.21
N ALA A 17 27.79 7.02 -50.43
CA ALA A 17 27.34 6.20 -51.56
C ALA A 17 28.45 5.40 -52.30
N ARG A 18 29.62 5.16 -51.69
CA ARG A 18 30.62 4.24 -52.27
C ARG A 18 30.48 2.83 -51.69
N PRO A 19 30.47 1.76 -52.51
CA PRO A 19 30.47 0.39 -52.02
C PRO A 19 31.74 0.15 -51.20
N ILE A 20 31.56 -0.39 -50.00
CA ILE A 20 32.65 -0.78 -49.10
C ILE A 20 33.48 -1.87 -49.81
N PRO A 21 34.81 -1.73 -49.92
CA PRO A 21 35.65 -2.85 -50.34
C PRO A 21 35.45 -4.02 -49.37
N ALA A 22 35.00 -5.18 -49.85
CA ALA A 22 34.71 -6.36 -49.02
C ALA A 22 35.89 -6.77 -48.10
N GLU A 23 37.13 -6.46 -48.53
CA GLU A 23 38.35 -6.68 -47.75
C GLU A 23 38.41 -5.83 -46.45
N LEU A 24 37.85 -4.62 -46.46
CA LEU A 24 37.81 -3.74 -45.28
C LEU A 24 36.73 -4.17 -44.28
N GLU A 25 35.59 -4.64 -44.78
CA GLU A 25 34.52 -5.19 -43.95
C GLU A 25 34.97 -6.49 -43.25
N GLU A 26 35.65 -7.38 -44.00
CA GLU A 26 36.22 -8.61 -43.45
C GLU A 26 37.38 -8.31 -42.46
N ARG A 27 38.19 -7.28 -42.73
CA ARG A 27 39.23 -6.83 -41.79
C ARG A 27 38.61 -6.30 -40.49
N ALA A 28 37.57 -5.48 -40.57
CA ALA A 28 36.85 -4.97 -39.40
C ALA A 28 36.25 -6.11 -38.57
N LYS A 29 35.56 -7.06 -39.24
CA LYS A 29 35.00 -8.25 -38.61
C LYS A 29 36.07 -9.06 -37.87
N ARG A 30 37.23 -9.26 -38.50
CA ARG A 30 38.36 -9.97 -37.89
C ARG A 30 38.97 -9.22 -36.70
N LEU A 31 39.12 -7.89 -36.80
CA LEU A 31 39.60 -7.05 -35.70
C LEU A 31 38.63 -7.09 -34.51
N ARG A 32 37.32 -6.97 -34.74
CA ARG A 32 36.29 -7.13 -33.69
C ARG A 32 36.38 -8.51 -33.04
N GLY A 33 36.49 -9.57 -33.84
CA GLY A 33 36.63 -10.94 -33.32
C GLY A 33 37.87 -11.13 -32.44
N LYS A 34 39.02 -10.58 -32.86
CA LYS A 34 40.26 -10.61 -32.06
C LYS A 34 40.14 -9.82 -30.77
N ILE A 35 39.64 -8.58 -30.83
CA ILE A 35 39.45 -7.74 -29.64
C ILE A 35 38.51 -8.42 -28.66
N ARG A 36 37.35 -8.94 -29.12
CA ARG A 36 36.41 -9.70 -28.27
C ARG A 36 37.04 -10.94 -27.65
N HIS A 37 37.86 -11.67 -28.40
CA HIS A 37 38.58 -12.82 -27.87
C HIS A 37 39.54 -12.42 -26.74
N HIS A 38 40.27 -11.31 -26.91
CA HIS A 38 41.19 -10.80 -25.90
C HIS A 38 40.46 -10.15 -24.71
N ASP A 39 39.32 -9.47 -24.93
CA ASP A 39 38.43 -8.96 -23.88
C ASP A 39 37.93 -10.11 -22.99
N HIS A 40 37.49 -11.21 -23.62
CA HIS A 40 37.06 -12.40 -22.90
C HIS A 40 38.22 -13.01 -22.09
N LEU A 41 39.41 -13.16 -22.69
CA LEU A 41 40.58 -13.67 -21.97
C LEU A 41 40.99 -12.80 -20.78
N TYR A 42 40.96 -11.48 -20.94
CA TYR A 42 41.38 -10.52 -19.92
C TYR A 42 40.32 -10.34 -18.84
N HIS A 43 39.08 -10.00 -19.22
CA HIS A 43 38.01 -9.66 -18.28
C HIS A 43 37.25 -10.88 -17.76
N THR A 44 37.03 -11.91 -18.59
CA THR A 44 36.26 -13.09 -18.19
C THR A 44 37.12 -14.16 -17.53
N LEU A 45 38.23 -14.51 -18.16
CA LEU A 45 39.06 -15.67 -17.78
C LEU A 45 40.28 -15.32 -16.93
N ASP A 46 40.56 -14.03 -16.71
CA ASP A 46 41.73 -13.49 -15.99
C ASP A 46 43.07 -14.11 -16.47
N ARG A 47 43.19 -14.31 -17.79
CA ARG A 47 44.32 -14.97 -18.47
C ARG A 47 44.67 -14.24 -19.77
N PRO A 48 45.18 -13.00 -19.69
CA PRO A 48 45.58 -12.25 -20.87
C PRO A 48 46.66 -13.01 -21.65
N LYS A 49 46.53 -13.03 -22.98
CA LYS A 49 47.51 -13.65 -23.90
C LYS A 49 48.40 -12.64 -24.64
N ILE A 50 48.04 -11.37 -24.58
CA ILE A 50 48.75 -10.26 -25.23
C ILE A 50 48.95 -9.15 -24.21
N GLU A 51 50.00 -8.35 -24.39
CA GLU A 51 50.30 -7.21 -23.53
C GLU A 51 49.35 -6.03 -23.83
N ASP A 52 49.13 -5.15 -22.85
CA ASP A 52 48.20 -4.00 -22.96
C ASP A 52 48.48 -3.14 -24.21
N TYR A 53 49.75 -2.95 -24.56
CA TYR A 53 50.15 -2.20 -25.76
C TYR A 53 49.68 -2.85 -27.07
N GLU A 54 49.75 -4.18 -27.18
CA GLU A 54 49.32 -4.90 -28.38
C GLU A 54 47.79 -4.86 -28.52
N TYR A 55 47.10 -4.90 -27.39
CA TYR A 55 45.66 -4.75 -27.34
C TYR A 55 45.20 -3.34 -27.75
N ASP A 56 45.88 -2.30 -27.27
CA ASP A 56 45.60 -0.91 -27.64
C ASP A 56 45.83 -0.66 -29.13
N LEU A 57 46.85 -1.27 -29.74
CA LEU A 57 47.07 -1.22 -31.19
C LEU A 57 45.90 -1.82 -31.98
N LEU A 58 45.33 -2.95 -31.54
CA LEU A 58 44.16 -3.55 -32.19
C LEU A 58 42.94 -2.64 -32.09
N LYS A 59 42.70 -2.03 -30.93
CA LYS A 59 41.59 -1.08 -30.73
C LYS A 59 41.78 0.19 -31.56
N GLN A 60 43.00 0.73 -31.61
CA GLN A 60 43.31 1.91 -32.41
C GLN A 60 43.14 1.63 -33.91
N GLU A 61 43.59 0.47 -34.40
CA GLU A 61 43.38 0.07 -35.79
C GLU A 61 41.89 -0.03 -36.15
N LEU A 62 41.08 -0.61 -35.26
CA LEU A 62 39.62 -0.70 -35.47
C LEU A 62 38.95 0.69 -35.42
N ARG A 63 39.35 1.56 -34.48
CA ARG A 63 38.83 2.94 -34.38
C ARG A 63 39.13 3.74 -35.65
N ASP A 64 40.38 3.73 -36.09
CA ASP A 64 40.78 4.46 -37.29
C ASP A 64 40.03 3.97 -38.54
N LEU A 65 39.72 2.68 -38.61
CA LEU A 65 39.00 2.08 -39.73
C LEU A 65 37.53 2.49 -39.71
N GLU A 66 36.90 2.55 -38.55
CA GLU A 66 35.50 2.97 -38.37
C GLU A 66 35.30 4.48 -38.49
N GLU A 67 36.29 5.30 -38.11
CA GLU A 67 36.28 6.75 -38.36
C GLU A 67 36.46 7.06 -39.85
N ARG A 68 37.37 6.36 -40.53
CA ARG A 68 37.62 6.54 -41.97
C ARG A 68 36.46 6.02 -42.83
N TYR A 69 35.80 4.95 -42.40
CA TYR A 69 34.67 4.33 -43.09
C TYR A 69 33.49 4.11 -42.12
N PRO A 70 32.67 5.15 -41.85
CA PRO A 70 31.55 5.06 -40.89
C PRO A 70 30.54 3.96 -41.21
N GLN A 71 30.43 3.56 -42.48
CA GLN A 71 29.53 2.50 -42.96
C GLN A 71 29.95 1.10 -42.50
N VAL A 72 31.23 0.89 -42.16
CA VAL A 72 31.75 -0.38 -41.67
C VAL A 72 31.44 -0.55 -40.18
N ALA A 73 31.20 0.55 -39.46
CA ALA A 73 31.05 0.57 -38.03
C ALA A 73 29.67 0.04 -37.60
N THR A 74 29.67 -1.04 -36.84
CA THR A 74 28.45 -1.68 -36.32
C THR A 74 28.15 -1.20 -34.90
N GLU A 75 26.88 -1.29 -34.47
CA GLU A 75 26.49 -0.89 -33.11
C GLU A 75 27.16 -1.72 -32.01
N ASP A 76 27.52 -2.97 -32.32
CA ASP A 76 28.18 -3.94 -31.43
C ASP A 76 29.73 -3.84 -31.46
N SER A 77 30.28 -2.78 -32.07
CA SER A 77 31.74 -2.62 -32.17
C SER A 77 32.38 -2.30 -30.80
N PRO A 78 33.50 -2.97 -30.41
CA PRO A 78 34.23 -2.71 -29.17
C PRO A 78 34.74 -1.26 -28.99
N THR A 79 34.77 -0.48 -30.06
CA THR A 79 35.16 0.93 -30.07
C THR A 79 34.03 1.87 -29.65
N ARG A 80 32.77 1.40 -29.71
CA ARG A 80 31.54 2.15 -29.43
C ARG A 80 30.92 1.82 -28.07
N THR A 81 31.53 0.91 -27.32
CA THR A 81 31.11 0.46 -25.98
C THR A 81 31.25 1.55 -24.91
N VAL A 82 32.07 2.59 -25.16
CA VAL A 82 32.28 3.77 -24.30
C VAL A 82 32.11 5.02 -25.18
N GLY A 83 31.22 5.94 -24.80
CA GLY A 83 30.96 7.20 -25.54
C GLY A 83 29.55 7.34 -26.15
N ALA A 84 28.59 6.46 -25.81
CA ALA A 84 27.20 6.67 -26.19
C ALA A 84 26.63 7.93 -25.52
N PRO A 85 25.82 8.75 -26.21
CA PRO A 85 25.27 9.97 -25.64
C PRO A 85 24.38 9.65 -24.43
N PRO A 86 24.33 10.52 -23.41
CA PRO A 86 23.46 10.33 -22.25
C PRO A 86 22.00 10.19 -22.68
N ILE A 87 21.28 9.24 -22.08
CA ILE A 87 19.84 9.05 -22.34
C ILE A 87 19.02 10.10 -21.59
N ALA A 88 17.86 10.48 -22.14
CA ALA A 88 16.98 11.46 -21.50
C ALA A 88 16.23 10.84 -20.30
N ALA A 89 15.73 9.62 -20.46
CA ALA A 89 14.95 8.86 -19.49
C ALA A 89 15.05 7.35 -19.73
N PHE A 90 14.81 6.56 -18.68
CA PHE A 90 14.72 5.10 -18.76
C PHE A 90 13.35 4.67 -19.28
N SER A 91 13.31 3.66 -20.13
CA SER A 91 12.06 3.10 -20.66
C SER A 91 11.67 1.82 -19.91
N PRO A 92 10.37 1.59 -19.64
CA PRO A 92 9.91 0.34 -19.04
C PRO A 92 10.04 -0.83 -20.03
N VAL A 93 10.41 -2.00 -19.53
CA VAL A 93 10.60 -3.23 -20.31
C VAL A 93 9.91 -4.39 -19.64
N GLU A 94 8.99 -5.05 -20.35
CA GLU A 94 8.40 -6.31 -19.88
C GLU A 94 9.37 -7.48 -20.13
N HIS A 95 9.53 -8.32 -19.11
CA HIS A 95 10.40 -9.51 -19.17
C HIS A 95 9.70 -10.66 -19.90
N GLY A 96 10.47 -11.46 -20.65
CA GLY A 96 9.95 -12.61 -21.39
C GLY A 96 9.40 -13.73 -20.47
N ALA A 97 9.92 -13.79 -19.25
CA ALA A 97 9.37 -14.57 -18.14
C ALA A 97 9.44 -13.74 -16.84
N PRO A 98 8.60 -13.98 -15.82
CA PRO A 98 8.71 -13.26 -14.55
C PRO A 98 10.05 -13.52 -13.82
N MET A 99 10.66 -12.47 -13.27
CA MET A 99 11.81 -12.51 -12.35
C MET A 99 11.32 -12.56 -10.90
N LEU A 100 11.11 -13.77 -10.39
CA LEU A 100 10.61 -14.02 -9.04
C LEU A 100 11.66 -13.78 -7.95
N SER A 101 11.21 -13.62 -6.70
CA SER A 101 12.09 -13.65 -5.52
C SER A 101 12.38 -15.09 -5.10
N LEU A 102 13.31 -15.28 -4.18
CA LEU A 102 13.53 -16.55 -3.48
C LEU A 102 12.91 -16.51 -2.09
N GLU A 103 12.42 -17.67 -1.61
CA GLU A 103 12.12 -17.87 -0.19
C GLU A 103 13.44 -17.87 0.61
N ASN A 104 13.42 -17.38 1.85
CA ASN A 104 14.61 -17.34 2.69
C ASN A 104 14.53 -18.40 3.79
N VAL A 105 15.67 -19.00 4.11
CA VAL A 105 15.90 -19.81 5.31
C VAL A 105 17.09 -19.23 6.08
N PHE A 106 17.06 -19.33 7.41
CA PHE A 106 18.01 -18.67 8.30
C PHE A 106 18.81 -19.63 9.18
N ASP A 107 18.37 -20.89 9.30
CA ASP A 107 19.05 -21.91 10.09
C ASP A 107 18.93 -23.31 9.46
N ALA A 108 19.65 -24.26 10.06
CA ALA A 108 19.69 -25.64 9.58
C ALA A 108 18.32 -26.33 9.63
N GLY A 109 17.52 -26.05 10.66
CA GLY A 109 16.19 -26.67 10.82
C GLY A 109 15.22 -26.19 9.76
N GLU A 110 15.25 -24.91 9.41
CA GLU A 110 14.47 -24.35 8.29
C GLU A 110 14.90 -24.95 6.94
N MET A 111 16.21 -25.15 6.72
CA MET A 111 16.72 -25.79 5.50
C MET A 111 16.27 -27.25 5.37
N GLU A 112 16.29 -28.02 6.46
CA GLU A 112 15.75 -29.39 6.50
C GLU A 112 14.23 -29.42 6.27
N GLN A 113 13.49 -28.44 6.78
CA GLN A 113 12.05 -28.32 6.50
C GLN A 113 11.78 -28.01 5.03
N PHE A 114 12.59 -27.16 4.41
CA PHE A 114 12.51 -26.90 2.98
C PHE A 114 12.74 -28.18 2.16
N ASP A 115 13.81 -28.94 2.44
CA ASP A 115 14.13 -30.18 1.73
C ASP A 115 13.02 -31.23 1.88
N ARG A 116 12.49 -31.42 3.09
CA ARG A 116 11.34 -32.32 3.34
C ARG A 116 10.08 -31.90 2.61
N ARG A 117 9.76 -30.60 2.62
CA ARG A 117 8.59 -30.06 1.91
C ARG A 117 8.73 -30.25 0.40
N LEU A 118 9.94 -30.06 -0.14
CA LEU A 118 10.20 -30.29 -1.56
C LEU A 118 10.08 -31.76 -1.91
N ALA A 119 10.59 -32.67 -1.07
CA ALA A 119 10.44 -34.12 -1.26
C ALA A 119 8.97 -34.53 -1.46
N GLY A 120 8.05 -34.02 -0.62
CA GLY A 120 6.62 -34.31 -0.75
C GLY A 120 5.92 -33.72 -1.99
N LEU A 121 6.63 -32.97 -2.84
CA LEU A 121 6.12 -32.44 -4.11
C LEU A 121 6.68 -33.20 -5.33
N LEU A 122 7.58 -34.16 -5.14
CA LEU A 122 8.27 -34.88 -6.22
C LEU A 122 7.78 -36.33 -6.28
N ASP A 123 7.76 -36.89 -7.49
CA ASP A 123 7.37 -38.30 -7.70
C ASP A 123 8.45 -39.29 -7.21
N ASP A 124 9.73 -38.87 -7.29
CA ASP A 124 10.89 -39.65 -6.80
C ASP A 124 11.68 -38.83 -5.77
N GLU A 125 11.62 -39.28 -4.51
CA GLU A 125 12.29 -38.65 -3.38
C GLU A 125 13.79 -38.98 -3.32
N SER A 126 14.31 -39.93 -4.11
CA SER A 126 15.70 -40.38 -3.99
C SER A 126 16.72 -39.50 -4.73
N GLU A 127 16.27 -38.62 -5.63
CA GLU A 127 17.12 -37.78 -6.47
C GLU A 127 17.05 -36.27 -6.15
N ARG A 128 17.28 -35.89 -4.88
CA ARG A 128 17.35 -34.48 -4.46
C ARG A 128 18.78 -33.94 -4.51
N GLU A 129 19.25 -33.62 -5.70
CA GLU A 129 20.47 -32.83 -5.92
C GLU A 129 20.13 -31.33 -6.08
N TYR A 130 21.01 -30.47 -5.58
CA TYR A 130 20.89 -29.02 -5.68
C TYR A 130 22.13 -28.42 -6.32
N SER A 131 21.95 -27.44 -7.21
CA SER A 131 22.97 -26.47 -7.57
C SER A 131 23.08 -25.45 -6.44
N ALA A 132 24.20 -25.46 -5.73
CA ALA A 132 24.57 -24.51 -4.70
C ALA A 132 25.43 -23.40 -5.29
N GLU A 133 25.04 -22.15 -5.07
CA GLU A 133 25.71 -20.96 -5.60
C GLU A 133 25.82 -19.90 -4.49
N PRO A 134 26.95 -19.18 -4.34
CA PRO A 134 27.02 -18.06 -3.42
C PRO A 134 25.97 -17.00 -3.78
N LYS A 135 25.27 -16.48 -2.79
CA LYS A 135 24.27 -15.44 -3.02
C LYS A 135 24.94 -14.08 -3.04
N LEU A 136 25.11 -13.55 -4.24
CA LEU A 136 25.71 -12.23 -4.49
C LEU A 136 24.81 -11.12 -3.92
N ASP A 137 25.43 -10.16 -3.25
CA ASP A 137 24.78 -8.93 -2.78
C ASP A 137 24.92 -7.82 -3.84
N GLY A 138 24.16 -7.99 -4.93
CA GLY A 138 24.19 -7.10 -6.08
C GLY A 138 22.80 -6.64 -6.53
N VAL A 139 22.66 -6.49 -7.85
CA VAL A 139 21.40 -6.13 -8.51
C VAL A 139 21.13 -7.09 -9.65
N ALA A 140 19.99 -7.77 -9.60
CA ALA A 140 19.53 -8.64 -10.67
C ALA A 140 19.35 -7.89 -12.00
N LEU A 141 19.91 -8.48 -13.06
CA LEU A 141 19.89 -7.98 -14.43
C LEU A 141 19.44 -9.10 -15.38
N SER A 142 18.56 -8.75 -16.32
CA SER A 142 18.15 -9.60 -17.44
C SER A 142 18.81 -9.11 -18.73
N LEU A 143 19.45 -10.01 -19.47
CA LEU A 143 20.13 -9.75 -20.73
C LEU A 143 19.45 -10.52 -21.85
N LEU A 144 18.87 -9.81 -22.81
CA LEU A 144 18.29 -10.42 -24.01
C LEU A 144 19.35 -10.47 -25.11
N TYR A 145 19.65 -11.69 -25.54
CA TYR A 145 20.45 -11.98 -26.72
C TYR A 145 19.57 -12.49 -27.86
N GLU A 146 19.76 -11.96 -29.05
CA GLU A 146 19.13 -12.47 -30.29
C GLU A 146 20.24 -12.82 -31.28
N ARG A 147 20.26 -14.09 -31.73
CA ARG A 147 21.33 -14.68 -32.56
C ARG A 147 22.72 -14.42 -31.96
N GLY A 148 22.78 -14.52 -30.63
CA GLY A 148 23.95 -14.24 -29.82
C GLY A 148 24.35 -12.77 -29.65
N ALA A 149 23.71 -11.79 -30.31
CA ALA A 149 24.02 -10.38 -30.12
C ALA A 149 23.24 -9.80 -28.93
N LEU A 150 23.88 -8.99 -28.07
CA LEU A 150 23.23 -8.34 -26.94
C LEU A 150 22.29 -7.22 -27.44
N VAL A 151 20.99 -7.48 -27.36
CA VAL A 151 19.96 -6.54 -27.82
C VAL A 151 19.47 -5.65 -26.67
N ARG A 152 19.35 -6.19 -25.45
CA ARG A 152 18.79 -5.45 -24.32
C ARG A 152 19.34 -5.88 -22.97
N GLY A 153 19.56 -4.91 -22.08
CA GLY A 153 19.74 -5.13 -20.64
C GLY A 153 18.60 -4.49 -19.86
N ALA A 154 17.97 -5.22 -18.93
CA ALA A 154 16.84 -4.73 -18.15
C ALA A 154 17.00 -5.04 -16.66
N THR A 155 16.69 -4.05 -15.81
CA THR A 155 16.64 -4.25 -14.35
C THR A 155 15.45 -5.13 -13.96
N ARG A 156 15.46 -5.69 -12.75
CA ARG A 156 14.34 -6.51 -12.27
C ARG A 156 13.00 -5.74 -12.20
N GLY A 157 13.00 -4.51 -11.71
CA GLY A 157 11.77 -3.75 -11.41
C GLY A 157 10.84 -4.48 -10.42
N ASP A 158 9.57 -4.66 -10.77
CA ASP A 158 8.60 -5.45 -9.96
C ASP A 158 8.67 -6.97 -10.21
N GLY A 159 9.58 -7.41 -11.09
CA GLY A 159 9.70 -8.79 -11.52
C GLY A 159 8.93 -9.11 -12.81
N ARG A 160 8.00 -8.28 -13.26
CA ARG A 160 7.36 -8.37 -14.59
C ARG A 160 7.87 -7.29 -15.54
N THR A 161 8.01 -6.07 -15.02
CA THR A 161 8.45 -4.89 -15.75
C THR A 161 9.64 -4.25 -15.07
N GLY A 162 10.76 -4.24 -15.81
CA GLY A 162 12.03 -3.62 -15.48
C GLY A 162 12.24 -2.26 -16.16
N GLU A 163 13.43 -1.69 -15.97
CA GLU A 163 13.92 -0.51 -16.69
C GLU A 163 14.96 -0.93 -17.72
N ASP A 164 14.89 -0.38 -18.94
CA ASP A 164 15.94 -0.53 -19.96
C ASP A 164 17.22 0.20 -19.51
N VAL A 165 18.26 -0.58 -19.27
CA VAL A 165 19.59 -0.14 -18.85
C VAL A 165 20.64 -0.62 -19.84
N THR A 166 20.29 -0.80 -21.11
CA THR A 166 21.18 -1.36 -22.14
C THR A 166 22.45 -0.54 -22.31
N HIS A 167 22.35 0.79 -22.26
CA HIS A 167 23.50 1.69 -22.43
C HIS A 167 24.53 1.58 -21.30
N THR A 168 24.09 1.43 -20.04
CA THR A 168 25.02 1.18 -18.92
C THR A 168 25.48 -0.27 -18.89
N THR A 169 24.62 -1.22 -19.24
CA THR A 169 24.96 -2.66 -19.30
C THR A 169 26.12 -2.91 -20.25
N ARG A 170 26.13 -2.25 -21.41
CA ARG A 170 27.23 -2.34 -22.39
C ARG A 170 28.58 -1.89 -21.81
N THR A 171 28.60 -1.06 -20.77
CA THR A 171 29.87 -0.61 -20.15
C THR A 171 30.50 -1.65 -19.23
N ILE A 172 29.81 -2.76 -18.91
CA ILE A 172 30.28 -3.82 -18.01
C ILE A 172 31.17 -4.78 -18.82
N PRO A 173 32.49 -4.83 -18.60
CA PRO A 173 33.41 -5.54 -19.48
C PRO A 173 33.18 -7.06 -19.55
N THR A 174 32.58 -7.63 -18.51
CA THR A 174 32.34 -9.07 -18.39
C THR A 174 31.02 -9.52 -19.02
N ILE A 175 30.23 -8.58 -19.54
CA ILE A 175 29.04 -8.87 -20.35
C ILE A 175 29.44 -8.84 -21.83
N PRO A 176 29.45 -10.00 -22.53
CA PRO A 176 29.83 -10.03 -23.92
C PRO A 176 28.76 -9.35 -24.79
N ALA A 177 29.19 -8.47 -25.70
CA ALA A 177 28.30 -7.90 -26.72
C ALA A 177 27.81 -8.95 -27.72
N GLN A 178 28.57 -10.04 -27.91
CA GLN A 178 28.25 -11.17 -28.76
C GLN A 178 28.63 -12.47 -28.05
N LEU A 179 27.67 -13.38 -27.87
CA LEU A 179 27.89 -14.75 -27.43
C LEU A 179 28.64 -15.54 -28.51
N THR A 180 29.49 -16.43 -28.05
CA THR A 180 30.33 -17.29 -28.90
C THR A 180 29.85 -18.74 -28.85
N GLY A 181 30.10 -19.51 -29.91
CA GLY A 181 29.66 -20.91 -30.01
C GLY A 181 28.57 -21.13 -31.05
N ASN A 182 28.43 -22.38 -31.50
CA ASN A 182 27.51 -22.76 -32.57
C ASN A 182 26.10 -23.09 -32.07
N ASP A 183 25.96 -23.35 -30.77
CA ASP A 183 24.71 -23.82 -30.15
C ASP A 183 24.03 -22.71 -29.33
N VAL A 184 24.29 -21.44 -29.66
CA VAL A 184 23.62 -20.30 -29.03
C VAL A 184 22.18 -20.23 -29.56
N PRO A 185 21.15 -20.24 -28.69
CA PRO A 185 19.75 -20.15 -29.13
C PRO A 185 19.46 -18.89 -29.95
N GLU A 186 18.47 -18.95 -30.84
CA GLU A 186 18.08 -17.77 -31.62
C GLU A 186 17.65 -16.62 -30.70
N ARG A 187 16.98 -16.94 -29.60
CA ARG A 187 16.62 -15.96 -28.58
C ARG A 187 16.88 -16.51 -27.19
N LEU A 188 17.71 -15.81 -26.43
CA LEU A 188 18.15 -16.22 -25.10
C LEU A 188 18.07 -15.05 -24.12
N GLU A 189 17.23 -15.17 -23.10
CA GLU A 189 17.23 -14.28 -21.95
C GLU A 189 18.14 -14.85 -20.85
N VAL A 190 19.31 -14.24 -20.64
CA VAL A 190 20.25 -14.59 -19.56
C VAL A 190 19.94 -13.77 -18.31
N ARG A 191 19.94 -14.41 -17.14
CA ARG A 191 19.74 -13.77 -15.85
C ARG A 191 21.00 -13.88 -15.01
N GLY A 192 21.37 -12.79 -14.38
CA GLY A 192 22.53 -12.73 -13.51
C GLY A 192 22.45 -11.60 -12.51
N GLU A 193 23.49 -11.47 -11.71
CA GLU A 193 23.63 -10.40 -10.74
C GLU A 193 24.78 -9.49 -11.15
N VAL A 194 24.51 -8.18 -11.24
CA VAL A 194 25.53 -7.14 -11.36
C VAL A 194 25.99 -6.76 -9.97
N PHE A 195 27.30 -6.71 -9.76
CA PHE A 195 27.88 -6.31 -8.48
C PHE A 195 29.11 -5.41 -8.68
N MET A 196 29.52 -4.73 -7.61
CA MET A 196 30.79 -3.99 -7.59
C MET A 196 31.78 -4.79 -6.73
N PRO A 197 32.92 -5.23 -7.28
CA PRO A 197 33.94 -5.89 -6.49
C PRO A 197 34.40 -5.04 -5.31
N LEU A 198 34.70 -5.68 -4.16
CA LEU A 198 35.06 -5.02 -2.91
C LEU A 198 36.32 -4.16 -3.07
N SER A 199 37.34 -4.70 -3.72
CA SER A 199 38.59 -4.01 -4.05
C SER A 199 38.34 -2.73 -4.86
N ARG A 200 37.44 -2.79 -5.84
CA ARG A 200 37.06 -1.65 -6.70
C ARG A 200 36.22 -0.63 -5.93
N PHE A 201 35.31 -1.08 -5.07
CA PHE A 201 34.51 -0.25 -4.18
C PHE A 201 35.40 0.56 -3.22
N GLU A 202 36.34 -0.10 -2.56
CA GLU A 202 37.29 0.57 -1.67
C GLU A 202 38.20 1.56 -2.40
N ALA A 203 38.71 1.17 -3.58
CA ALA A 203 39.55 2.05 -4.39
C ALA A 203 38.79 3.32 -4.82
N TYR A 204 37.53 3.18 -5.20
CA TYR A 204 36.64 4.30 -5.51
C TYR A 204 36.47 5.23 -4.30
N ASN A 205 36.15 4.67 -3.13
CA ASN A 205 35.94 5.46 -1.92
C ASN A 205 37.21 6.19 -1.46
N ARG A 206 38.37 5.52 -1.50
CA ARG A 206 39.67 6.18 -1.23
C ARG A 206 39.91 7.35 -2.18
N GLN A 207 39.54 7.24 -3.45
CA GLN A 207 39.67 8.32 -4.41
C GLN A 207 38.67 9.46 -4.15
N ALA A 208 37.42 9.13 -3.79
CA ALA A 208 36.39 10.09 -3.46
C ALA A 208 36.76 10.91 -2.21
N GLU A 209 37.26 10.26 -1.17
CA GLU A 209 37.76 10.92 0.05
C GLU A 209 38.91 11.90 -0.26
N LYS A 210 39.89 11.48 -1.06
CA LYS A 210 41.00 12.35 -1.50
C LYS A 210 40.52 13.57 -2.30
N LYS A 211 39.44 13.43 -3.06
CA LYS A 211 38.84 14.51 -3.86
C LYS A 211 37.82 15.34 -3.09
N GLY A 212 37.50 14.99 -1.83
CA GLY A 212 36.44 15.62 -1.05
C GLY A 212 35.03 15.40 -1.62
N THR A 213 34.83 14.36 -2.43
CA THR A 213 33.53 14.02 -3.01
C THR A 213 32.83 12.93 -2.20
N LYS A 214 31.51 12.76 -2.43
CA LYS A 214 30.69 11.80 -1.69
C LYS A 214 31.15 10.36 -1.95
N THR A 215 31.39 9.61 -0.86
CA THR A 215 31.69 8.18 -0.90
C THR A 215 30.45 7.34 -1.14
N LEU A 216 30.67 6.13 -1.64
CA LEU A 216 29.67 5.08 -1.76
C LEU A 216 29.43 4.41 -0.41
N VAL A 217 28.16 4.08 -0.12
CA VAL A 217 27.75 3.50 1.16
C VAL A 217 28.05 2.00 1.24
N ASN A 218 27.66 1.24 0.22
CA ASN A 218 27.94 -0.19 0.10
C ASN A 218 28.00 -0.61 -1.39
N PRO A 219 28.58 -1.78 -1.69
CA PRO A 219 28.73 -2.28 -3.06
C PRO A 219 27.40 -2.46 -3.81
N ARG A 220 26.36 -2.96 -3.13
CA ARG A 220 25.03 -3.19 -3.72
C ARG A 220 24.39 -1.90 -4.24
N ASN A 221 24.37 -0.86 -3.40
CA ASN A 221 23.84 0.46 -3.74
C ASN A 221 24.70 1.15 -4.79
N ALA A 222 26.01 0.90 -4.77
CA ALA A 222 26.91 1.40 -5.80
C ALA A 222 26.58 0.78 -7.17
N ALA A 223 26.36 -0.54 -7.22
CA ALA A 223 25.95 -1.23 -8.45
C ALA A 223 24.58 -0.75 -8.95
N ALA A 224 23.59 -0.63 -8.07
CA ALA A 224 22.26 -0.11 -8.42
C ALA A 224 22.32 1.32 -8.96
N GLY A 225 23.07 2.19 -8.29
CA GLY A 225 23.25 3.57 -8.69
C GLY A 225 24.03 3.71 -10.00
N ALA A 226 24.96 2.79 -10.28
CA ALA A 226 25.74 2.76 -11.50
C ALA A 226 24.90 2.34 -12.72
N LEU A 227 24.09 1.29 -12.59
CA LEU A 227 23.19 0.84 -13.67
C LEU A 227 22.16 1.92 -14.05
N ARG A 228 21.73 2.72 -13.07
CA ARG A 228 20.75 3.80 -13.24
C ARG A 228 21.39 5.16 -13.52
N GLN A 229 22.61 5.20 -14.06
CA GLN A 229 23.17 6.44 -14.62
C GLN A 229 22.63 6.69 -16.02
N LYS A 230 22.21 7.94 -16.29
CA LYS A 230 21.84 8.37 -17.65
C LYS A 230 23.04 8.43 -18.58
N ASP A 231 24.19 8.77 -18.00
CA ASP A 231 25.47 8.87 -18.68
C ASP A 231 26.26 7.56 -18.51
N PRO A 232 26.54 6.81 -19.59
CA PRO A 232 27.26 5.56 -19.52
C PRO A 232 28.72 5.74 -19.07
N GLU A 233 29.34 6.90 -19.27
CA GLU A 233 30.73 7.12 -18.80
C GLU A 233 30.81 7.12 -17.27
N GLN A 234 29.80 7.67 -16.60
CA GLN A 234 29.70 7.63 -15.15
C GLN A 234 29.45 6.23 -14.61
N ALA A 235 28.72 5.39 -15.35
CA ALA A 235 28.53 3.99 -15.01
C ALA A 235 29.85 3.21 -15.16
N ALA A 236 30.57 3.41 -16.28
CA ALA A 236 31.83 2.73 -16.57
C ALA A 236 32.91 2.99 -15.50
N GLN A 237 32.95 4.20 -14.92
CA GLN A 237 33.87 4.54 -13.82
C GLN A 237 33.68 3.67 -12.56
N ARG A 238 32.50 3.06 -12.40
CA ARG A 238 32.19 2.18 -11.26
C ARG A 238 32.75 0.77 -11.45
N LYS A 239 33.23 0.44 -12.65
CA LYS A 239 33.90 -0.84 -12.97
C LYS A 239 33.13 -2.03 -12.39
N LEU A 240 31.83 -2.11 -12.73
CA LEU A 240 30.97 -3.20 -12.29
C LEU A 240 31.39 -4.53 -12.89
N ASP A 241 30.87 -5.60 -12.32
CA ASP A 241 31.04 -6.97 -12.77
C ASP A 241 29.71 -7.73 -12.80
N PHE A 242 29.66 -8.88 -13.46
CA PHE A 242 28.43 -9.64 -13.69
C PHE A 242 28.68 -11.15 -13.62
N PHE A 243 27.83 -11.87 -12.86
CA PHE A 243 27.75 -13.33 -12.92
C PHE A 243 26.37 -13.79 -13.39
N ALA A 244 26.35 -14.60 -14.45
CA ALA A 244 25.18 -15.31 -14.92
C ALA A 244 24.85 -16.48 -13.98
N HIS A 245 23.56 -16.69 -13.69
CA HIS A 245 23.08 -17.72 -12.77
C HIS A 245 21.82 -18.44 -13.26
N GLY A 246 21.27 -18.09 -14.41
CA GLY A 246 20.04 -18.70 -14.94
C GLY A 246 19.55 -18.07 -16.23
N VAL A 247 18.41 -18.56 -16.71
CA VAL A 247 17.75 -18.08 -17.93
C VAL A 247 16.30 -17.69 -17.65
N GLY A 248 15.79 -16.76 -18.46
CA GLY A 248 14.37 -16.46 -18.58
C GLY A 248 13.75 -17.21 -19.75
N ARG A 249 13.16 -16.48 -20.71
CA ARG A 249 12.64 -17.09 -21.94
C ARG A 249 13.78 -17.51 -22.88
N VAL A 250 13.66 -18.71 -23.43
CA VAL A 250 14.57 -19.27 -24.43
C VAL A 250 13.73 -19.79 -25.60
N GLU A 251 14.08 -19.40 -26.83
CA GLU A 251 13.50 -19.96 -28.06
C GLU A 251 14.53 -20.93 -28.65
N ASP A 252 14.07 -22.14 -29.01
CA ASP A 252 14.91 -23.30 -29.35
C ASP A 252 15.78 -23.78 -28.18
N VAL A 253 15.15 -24.50 -27.26
CA VAL A 253 15.70 -24.95 -25.98
C VAL A 253 17.04 -25.69 -26.20
N PRO A 254 18.14 -25.26 -25.57
CA PRO A 254 19.33 -26.10 -25.43
C PRO A 254 18.95 -27.44 -24.81
N THR A 255 19.57 -28.54 -25.22
CA THR A 255 19.36 -29.90 -24.71
C THR A 255 19.85 -30.09 -23.26
N VAL A 256 19.71 -29.07 -22.42
CA VAL A 256 20.22 -29.00 -21.07
C VAL A 256 19.11 -29.43 -20.12
N THR A 257 19.39 -30.44 -19.30
CA THR A 257 18.42 -30.98 -18.33
C THR A 257 18.75 -30.58 -16.90
N ARG A 258 19.97 -30.07 -16.68
CA ARG A 258 20.55 -29.77 -15.37
C ARG A 258 21.05 -28.33 -15.27
N GLN A 259 21.00 -27.76 -14.07
CA GLN A 259 21.50 -26.41 -13.79
C GLN A 259 23.01 -26.28 -13.99
N SER A 260 23.79 -27.27 -13.55
CA SER A 260 25.26 -27.27 -13.71
C SER A 260 25.67 -27.32 -15.18
N GLU A 261 24.92 -28.04 -16.02
CA GLU A 261 25.08 -28.04 -17.48
C GLU A 261 24.78 -26.66 -18.07
N LEU A 262 23.72 -26.00 -17.62
CA LEU A 262 23.37 -24.66 -18.08
C LEU A 262 24.48 -23.64 -17.77
N LEU A 263 25.03 -23.67 -16.55
CA LEU A 263 26.14 -22.80 -16.16
C LEU A 263 27.39 -23.07 -17.02
N LYS A 264 27.69 -24.32 -17.34
CA LYS A 264 28.78 -24.68 -18.26
C LYS A 264 28.53 -24.16 -19.68
N SER A 265 27.30 -24.25 -20.19
CA SER A 265 26.93 -23.69 -21.50
C SER A 265 27.10 -22.17 -21.52
N MET A 266 26.64 -21.46 -20.47
CA MET A 266 26.85 -20.01 -20.35
C MET A 266 28.33 -19.62 -20.35
N ALA A 267 29.14 -20.36 -19.59
CA ALA A 267 30.59 -20.16 -19.56
C ALA A 267 31.22 -20.38 -20.95
N PHE A 268 30.81 -21.43 -21.65
CA PHE A 268 31.25 -21.71 -23.02
C PHE A 268 30.83 -20.62 -24.01
N TRP A 269 29.66 -20.01 -23.81
CA TRP A 269 29.18 -18.90 -24.64
C TRP A 269 29.90 -17.56 -24.39
N GLY A 270 30.73 -17.50 -23.34
CA GLY A 270 31.55 -16.35 -23.01
C GLY A 270 31.05 -15.52 -21.83
N LEU A 271 29.99 -15.97 -21.13
CA LEU A 271 29.48 -15.32 -19.92
C LEU A 271 30.29 -15.78 -18.70
N GLN A 272 30.52 -14.87 -17.75
CA GLN A 272 31.04 -15.28 -16.46
C GLN A 272 29.95 -15.96 -15.61
N VAL A 273 30.31 -17.08 -14.99
CA VAL A 273 29.51 -17.78 -13.98
C VAL A 273 30.31 -17.85 -12.69
N CYS A 274 29.60 -17.96 -11.56
CA CYS A 274 30.27 -17.99 -10.25
C CYS A 274 31.20 -19.22 -10.14
N PRO A 275 32.51 -19.04 -9.86
CA PRO A 275 33.47 -20.15 -9.78
C PRO A 275 33.19 -21.16 -8.65
N GLN A 276 32.45 -20.74 -7.63
CA GLN A 276 32.10 -21.52 -6.44
C GLN A 276 30.80 -22.32 -6.61
N ALA A 277 30.16 -22.24 -7.79
CA ALA A 277 28.96 -23.03 -8.06
C ALA A 277 29.30 -24.53 -8.08
N GLU A 278 28.54 -25.34 -7.32
CA GLU A 278 28.70 -26.79 -7.29
C GLU A 278 27.37 -27.53 -7.10
N THR A 279 27.37 -28.84 -7.34
CA THR A 279 26.21 -29.70 -7.08
C THR A 279 26.37 -30.40 -5.74
N VAL A 280 25.34 -30.34 -4.89
CA VAL A 280 25.29 -30.94 -3.56
C VAL A 280 24.06 -31.83 -3.40
N ALA A 281 24.13 -32.84 -2.53
CA ALA A 281 23.05 -33.80 -2.30
C ALA A 281 22.31 -33.53 -0.99
N GLY A 282 20.99 -33.33 -1.07
CA GLY A 282 20.08 -33.17 0.07
C GLY A 282 20.40 -31.98 0.99
N ALA A 283 19.63 -31.88 2.08
CA ALA A 283 19.86 -30.85 3.09
C ALA A 283 21.27 -30.90 3.70
N ALA A 284 21.83 -32.09 3.93
CA ALA A 284 23.16 -32.24 4.51
C ALA A 284 24.26 -31.65 3.61
N GLY A 285 24.19 -31.89 2.30
CA GLY A 285 25.12 -31.30 1.34
C GLY A 285 25.00 -29.78 1.25
N CYS A 286 23.76 -29.26 1.29
CA CYS A 286 23.51 -27.82 1.36
C CYS A 286 24.16 -27.20 2.61
N LEU A 287 23.96 -27.80 3.79
CA LEU A 287 24.53 -27.27 5.04
C LEU A 287 26.06 -27.30 5.04
N ALA A 288 26.68 -28.37 4.56
CA ALA A 288 28.14 -28.44 4.42
C ALA A 288 28.70 -27.38 3.46
N TYR A 289 27.99 -27.09 2.37
CA TYR A 289 28.34 -26.00 1.46
C TYR A 289 28.21 -24.63 2.14
N TYR A 290 27.10 -24.40 2.85
CA TYR A 290 26.87 -23.16 3.58
C TYR A 290 27.99 -22.84 4.57
N GLU A 291 28.39 -23.83 5.38
CA GLU A 291 29.47 -23.67 6.36
C GLU A 291 30.79 -23.31 5.67
N ARG A 292 31.14 -24.01 4.59
CA ARG A 292 32.38 -23.73 3.84
C ARG A 292 32.39 -22.31 3.24
N ILE A 293 31.30 -21.87 2.61
CA ILE A 293 31.22 -20.51 2.06
C ILE A 293 31.21 -19.46 3.18
N ALA A 294 30.58 -19.74 4.33
CA ALA A 294 30.60 -18.85 5.48
C ALA A 294 32.04 -18.64 6.01
N GLU A 295 32.82 -19.71 6.11
CA GLU A 295 34.22 -19.68 6.56
C GLU A 295 35.13 -18.92 5.58
N THR A 296 34.95 -19.12 4.27
CA THR A 296 35.78 -18.47 3.25
C THR A 296 35.21 -17.13 2.77
N ARG A 297 34.13 -16.62 3.38
CA ARG A 297 33.38 -15.44 2.92
C ARG A 297 34.25 -14.21 2.72
N GLU A 298 35.17 -13.96 3.65
CA GLU A 298 36.05 -12.78 3.63
C GLU A 298 37.15 -12.86 2.56
N SER A 299 37.37 -14.04 1.96
CA SER A 299 38.37 -14.23 0.90
C SER A 299 37.89 -13.80 -0.49
N PHE A 300 36.58 -13.60 -0.67
CA PHE A 300 36.00 -13.25 -1.96
C PHE A 300 36.05 -11.74 -2.21
N ASP A 301 36.35 -11.32 -3.44
CA ASP A 301 36.33 -9.91 -3.83
C ASP A 301 34.92 -9.38 -4.15
N TYR A 302 33.88 -10.04 -3.66
CA TYR A 302 32.49 -9.65 -3.88
C TYR A 302 31.66 -9.90 -2.63
N ALA A 303 30.70 -9.00 -2.38
CA ALA A 303 29.83 -9.09 -1.22
C ALA A 303 28.83 -10.25 -1.38
N LEU A 304 28.71 -11.07 -0.33
CA LEU A 304 27.77 -12.19 -0.25
C LEU A 304 26.79 -11.99 0.90
N ASP A 305 25.52 -12.29 0.70
CA ASP A 305 24.47 -12.24 1.73
C ASP A 305 23.91 -13.62 2.10
N GLY A 306 24.45 -14.69 1.52
CA GLY A 306 24.07 -16.07 1.81
C GLY A 306 24.50 -17.04 0.73
N VAL A 307 23.73 -18.12 0.59
CA VAL A 307 23.84 -19.14 -0.45
C VAL A 307 22.45 -19.34 -1.09
N VAL A 308 22.41 -19.66 -2.37
CA VAL A 308 21.20 -20.09 -3.08
C VAL A 308 21.32 -21.56 -3.43
N TYR A 309 20.26 -22.33 -3.16
CA TYR A 309 20.10 -23.70 -3.64
C TYR A 309 18.98 -23.73 -4.66
N LYS A 310 19.23 -24.37 -5.80
CA LYS A 310 18.24 -24.62 -6.86
C LYS A 310 18.23 -26.11 -7.14
N LEU A 311 17.05 -26.72 -7.21
CA LEU A 311 16.94 -28.14 -7.60
C LEU A 311 17.68 -28.37 -8.93
N GLU A 312 18.58 -29.35 -8.97
CA GLU A 312 19.54 -29.51 -10.07
C GLU A 312 18.86 -29.79 -11.40
N ARG A 313 17.89 -30.72 -11.42
CA ARG A 313 17.18 -31.14 -12.63
C ARG A 313 15.98 -30.26 -12.94
N PHE A 314 15.77 -29.92 -14.22
CA PHE A 314 14.70 -29.03 -14.66
C PHE A 314 13.31 -29.67 -14.73
N ASP A 315 13.23 -30.97 -15.01
CA ASP A 315 11.97 -31.71 -15.01
C ASP A 315 11.33 -31.71 -13.61
N LEU A 316 12.13 -31.93 -12.57
CA LEU A 316 11.67 -31.85 -11.18
C LEU A 316 11.24 -30.44 -10.76
N ARG A 317 11.80 -29.38 -11.35
CA ARG A 317 11.32 -27.99 -11.13
C ARG A 317 9.90 -27.80 -11.65
N GLY A 318 9.58 -28.43 -12.78
CA GLY A 318 8.23 -28.42 -13.35
C GLY A 318 7.21 -29.05 -12.41
N GLN A 319 7.55 -30.19 -11.78
CA GLN A 319 6.71 -30.86 -10.78
C GLN A 319 6.52 -30.01 -9.53
N ALA A 320 7.61 -29.47 -8.97
CA ALA A 320 7.55 -28.63 -7.77
C ALA A 320 6.78 -27.32 -7.99
N GLY A 321 6.86 -26.74 -9.20
CA GLY A 321 6.16 -25.52 -9.57
C GLY A 321 6.63 -24.27 -8.82
N ALA A 322 5.81 -23.23 -8.84
CA ALA A 322 6.09 -21.96 -8.18
C ALA A 322 4.86 -21.43 -7.42
N SER A 323 5.11 -20.64 -6.38
CA SER A 323 4.12 -19.74 -5.83
C SER A 323 4.07 -18.45 -6.65
N SER A 324 3.12 -17.55 -6.33
CA SER A 324 3.03 -16.24 -6.98
C SER A 324 4.17 -15.27 -6.67
N HIS A 325 5.12 -15.61 -5.78
CA HIS A 325 6.28 -14.75 -5.47
C HIS A 325 7.64 -15.44 -5.54
N ALA A 326 7.68 -16.78 -5.40
CA ALA A 326 8.91 -17.54 -5.35
C ALA A 326 8.74 -18.96 -5.92
N PRO A 327 9.77 -19.50 -6.60
CA PRO A 327 9.80 -20.90 -7.00
C PRO A 327 9.84 -21.82 -5.78
N ARG A 328 9.14 -22.96 -5.81
CA ARG A 328 9.19 -23.93 -4.70
C ARG A 328 10.46 -24.78 -4.71
N TRP A 329 11.14 -24.82 -5.86
CA TRP A 329 12.35 -25.60 -6.12
C TRP A 329 13.66 -24.84 -5.85
N ALA A 330 13.61 -23.61 -5.34
CA ALA A 330 14.81 -22.85 -4.98
C ALA A 330 14.62 -22.03 -3.71
N VAL A 331 15.69 -21.89 -2.94
CA VAL A 331 15.71 -21.21 -1.63
C VAL A 331 17.03 -20.48 -1.42
N ALA A 332 16.97 -19.37 -0.68
CA ALA A 332 18.14 -18.62 -0.25
C ALA A 332 18.40 -18.85 1.24
N GLN A 333 19.51 -19.51 1.59
CA GLN A 333 19.97 -19.60 2.96
C GLN A 333 20.84 -18.39 3.30
N LYS A 334 20.32 -17.49 4.14
CA LYS A 334 20.99 -16.22 4.47
C LYS A 334 22.06 -16.41 5.52
N PHE A 335 23.18 -15.71 5.38
CA PHE A 335 24.16 -15.63 6.46
C PHE A 335 23.57 -14.90 7.67
N PRO A 336 24.07 -15.17 8.89
CA PRO A 336 23.66 -14.42 10.05
C PRO A 336 24.02 -12.96 9.80
N ALA A 337 23.04 -12.08 9.89
CA ALA A 337 23.28 -10.65 9.76
C ALA A 337 24.30 -10.20 10.81
N GLU A 338 25.26 -9.35 10.42
CA GLU A 338 26.24 -8.81 11.35
C GLU A 338 25.54 -8.17 12.55
N GLU A 339 25.87 -8.66 13.75
CA GLU A 339 25.43 -8.08 14.99
C GLU A 339 26.48 -7.07 15.48
N LYS A 340 26.07 -5.86 15.84
CA LYS A 340 26.92 -4.90 16.55
C LYS A 340 26.27 -4.47 17.83
N ILE A 341 27.11 -4.07 18.78
CA ILE A 341 26.68 -3.53 20.05
C ILE A 341 26.64 -2.01 19.96
N THR A 342 25.54 -1.42 20.41
CA THR A 342 25.42 0.04 20.56
C THR A 342 24.55 0.40 21.76
N LYS A 343 24.33 1.69 22.01
CA LYS A 343 23.50 2.20 23.11
C LYS A 343 22.19 2.79 22.60
N VAL A 344 21.10 2.49 23.30
CA VAL A 344 19.80 3.15 23.13
C VAL A 344 19.87 4.52 23.79
N ARG A 345 19.64 5.57 22.99
CA ARG A 345 19.54 6.96 23.45
C ARG A 345 18.13 7.31 23.89
N ALA A 346 17.13 6.89 23.12
CA ALA A 346 15.73 7.13 23.37
C ALA A 346 14.87 6.06 22.68
N ILE A 347 13.64 5.89 23.13
CA ILE A 347 12.63 5.06 22.46
C ILE A 347 11.49 5.97 22.03
N GLU A 348 11.27 6.08 20.73
CA GLU A 348 10.19 6.89 20.16
C GLU A 348 9.11 5.99 19.56
N TYR A 349 7.86 6.46 19.54
CA TYR A 349 6.73 5.73 18.94
C TYR A 349 6.34 6.38 17.61
N GLN A 350 6.50 5.64 16.52
CA GLN A 350 6.02 6.05 15.20
C GLN A 350 4.62 5.49 14.97
N VAL A 351 3.73 6.31 14.39
CA VAL A 351 2.35 5.92 14.11
C VAL A 351 2.25 5.48 12.65
N GLY A 352 2.02 4.19 12.42
CA GLY A 352 1.86 3.62 11.09
C GLY A 352 0.47 3.86 10.46
N ARG A 353 0.29 3.38 9.22
CA ARG A 353 -0.93 3.58 8.41
C ARG A 353 -2.24 3.19 9.10
N THR A 354 -2.25 2.06 9.80
CA THR A 354 -3.43 1.53 10.50
C THR A 354 -3.53 2.05 11.94
N GLY A 355 -2.80 3.12 12.26
CA GLY A 355 -2.65 3.64 13.61
C GLY A 355 -1.72 2.83 14.50
N ALA A 356 -1.06 1.77 14.02
CA ALA A 356 -0.14 0.96 14.84
C ALA A 356 1.03 1.81 15.38
N LEU A 357 1.22 1.83 16.70
CA LEU A 357 2.35 2.48 17.35
C LEU A 357 3.54 1.52 17.36
N THR A 358 4.52 1.82 16.51
CA THR A 358 5.75 1.06 16.38
C THR A 358 6.86 1.72 17.20
N PRO A 359 7.38 1.08 18.26
CA PRO A 359 8.52 1.60 18.98
C PRO A 359 9.80 1.49 18.13
N VAL A 360 10.56 2.58 18.09
CA VAL A 360 11.82 2.71 17.37
C VAL A 360 12.90 3.19 18.34
N ALA A 361 13.96 2.40 18.48
CA ALA A 361 15.11 2.77 19.27
C ALA A 361 15.96 3.78 18.50
N ARG A 362 16.16 4.97 19.07
CA ARG A 362 17.21 5.91 18.66
C ARG A 362 18.51 5.42 19.25
N LEU A 363 19.50 5.17 18.40
CA LEU A 363 20.76 4.55 18.79
C LEU A 363 21.91 5.55 18.76
N LYS A 364 22.94 5.30 19.56
CA LYS A 364 24.27 5.84 19.23
C LYS A 364 24.65 5.28 17.86
N PRO A 365 25.01 6.12 16.86
CA PRO A 365 25.32 5.65 15.52
C PRO A 365 26.37 4.53 15.54
N VAL A 366 26.08 3.43 14.85
CA VAL A 366 26.95 2.25 14.76
C VAL A 366 26.95 1.72 13.34
N PHE A 367 28.10 1.31 12.82
CA PHE A 367 28.20 0.75 11.47
C PHE A 367 27.92 -0.75 11.50
N VAL A 368 26.85 -1.20 10.83
CA VAL A 368 26.35 -2.58 10.82
C VAL A 368 26.08 -2.99 9.37
N GLY A 369 26.73 -4.05 8.86
CA GLY A 369 26.42 -4.60 7.53
C GLY A 369 26.42 -3.54 6.43
N GLY A 370 27.49 -2.73 6.34
CA GLY A 370 27.67 -1.74 5.27
C GLY A 370 26.84 -0.45 5.40
N ALA A 371 26.17 -0.18 6.53
CA ALA A 371 25.45 1.07 6.75
C ALA A 371 25.58 1.58 8.19
N THR A 372 25.64 2.90 8.36
CA THR A 372 25.53 3.53 9.69
C THR A 372 24.08 3.48 10.15
N VAL A 373 23.82 2.66 11.17
CA VAL A 373 22.53 2.50 11.81
C VAL A 373 22.45 3.48 12.99
N SER A 374 21.51 4.42 12.91
CA SER A 374 21.14 5.34 13.99
C SER A 374 19.75 5.06 14.57
N ASN A 375 18.95 4.24 13.89
CA ASN A 375 17.60 3.87 14.31
C ASN A 375 17.40 2.38 14.09
N ALA A 376 16.73 1.69 15.02
CA ALA A 376 16.37 0.30 14.85
C ALA A 376 14.95 0.03 15.36
N THR A 377 14.19 -0.80 14.63
CA THR A 377 12.85 -1.18 15.05
C THR A 377 12.88 -2.09 16.28
N LEU A 378 11.88 -1.92 17.15
CA LEU A 378 11.55 -2.84 18.24
C LEU A 378 10.27 -3.65 17.94
N HIS A 379 9.79 -3.58 16.68
CA HIS A 379 8.60 -4.24 16.11
C HIS A 379 7.26 -3.75 16.68
N ASN A 380 7.00 -3.96 17.96
CA ASN A 380 5.75 -3.57 18.62
C ASN A 380 5.98 -3.46 20.12
N TYR A 381 5.00 -2.93 20.85
CA TYR A 381 5.10 -2.73 22.29
C TYR A 381 5.27 -4.07 23.05
N GLY A 382 4.60 -5.14 22.63
CA GLY A 382 4.81 -6.47 23.22
C GLY A 382 6.24 -6.98 23.10
N GLU A 383 6.86 -6.85 21.92
CA GLU A 383 8.25 -7.22 21.68
C GLU A 383 9.25 -6.34 22.44
N LEU A 384 8.95 -5.04 22.58
CA LEU A 384 9.73 -4.13 23.42
C LEU A 384 9.79 -4.62 24.87
N LEU A 385 8.64 -4.99 25.44
CA LEU A 385 8.57 -5.53 26.81
C LEU A 385 9.26 -6.89 26.91
N ARG A 386 9.03 -7.80 25.96
CA ARG A 386 9.63 -9.14 25.94
C ARG A 386 11.16 -9.08 25.89
N LYS A 387 11.72 -8.11 25.15
CA LYS A 387 13.19 -7.92 25.04
C LYS A 387 13.77 -7.10 26.20
N ASP A 388 12.94 -6.54 27.08
CA ASP A 388 13.31 -5.63 28.18
C ASP A 388 14.35 -4.59 27.72
N VAL A 389 14.03 -3.86 26.65
CA VAL A 389 14.89 -2.80 26.13
C VAL A 389 14.47 -1.47 26.75
N ARG A 390 15.40 -0.79 27.42
CA ARG A 390 15.14 0.49 28.10
C ARG A 390 16.03 1.60 27.56
N GLU A 391 15.66 2.85 27.82
CA GLU A 391 16.54 3.97 27.48
C GLU A 391 17.85 3.90 28.28
N GLY A 392 18.97 4.18 27.60
CA GLY A 392 20.31 4.04 28.15
C GLY A 392 20.91 2.64 28.04
N ASP A 393 20.11 1.62 27.69
CA ASP A 393 20.61 0.24 27.58
C ASP A 393 21.65 0.08 26.49
N THR A 394 22.55 -0.88 26.72
CA THR A 394 23.41 -1.41 25.67
C THR A 394 22.66 -2.56 25.00
N VAL A 395 22.52 -2.48 23.68
CA VAL A 395 21.73 -3.42 22.87
C VAL A 395 22.57 -4.00 21.74
N VAL A 396 22.18 -5.19 21.32
CA VAL A 396 22.70 -5.82 20.10
C VAL A 396 21.74 -5.49 18.96
N VAL A 397 22.28 -4.93 17.88
CA VAL A 397 21.54 -4.54 16.69
C VAL A 397 22.06 -5.28 15.48
N ARG A 398 21.15 -5.62 14.56
CA ARG A 398 21.48 -6.26 13.29
C ARG A 398 20.63 -5.68 12.17
N ARG A 399 21.06 -5.86 10.92
CA ARG A 399 20.22 -5.55 9.75
C ARG A 399 19.54 -6.83 9.27
N ALA A 400 18.23 -6.97 9.53
CA ALA A 400 17.47 -8.12 9.06
C ALA A 400 17.44 -8.13 7.52
N GLY A 401 17.87 -9.25 6.93
CA GLY A 401 17.98 -9.42 5.48
C GLY A 401 18.81 -8.34 4.79
N ASP A 402 19.80 -7.77 5.49
CA ASP A 402 20.67 -6.66 5.02
C ASP A 402 19.94 -5.37 4.63
N VAL A 403 18.69 -5.19 5.06
CA VAL A 403 17.89 -3.99 4.74
C VAL A 403 17.48 -3.24 6.00
N ILE A 404 16.70 -3.87 6.90
CA ILE A 404 16.01 -3.18 8.00
C ILE A 404 16.75 -3.38 9.33
N PRO A 405 17.26 -2.32 9.99
CA PRO A 405 17.89 -2.46 11.29
C PRO A 405 16.88 -2.77 12.40
N GLN A 406 17.19 -3.75 13.24
CA GLN A 406 16.37 -4.15 14.38
C GLN A 406 17.21 -4.40 15.64
N VAL A 407 16.61 -4.15 16.81
CA VAL A 407 17.19 -4.56 18.09
C VAL A 407 16.94 -6.05 18.28
N VAL A 408 18.01 -6.83 18.45
CA VAL A 408 17.94 -8.28 18.68
C VAL A 408 17.64 -8.55 20.14
N ARG A 409 18.47 -8.00 21.03
CA ARG A 409 18.40 -8.20 22.49
C ARG A 409 19.02 -7.02 23.23
N SER A 410 18.55 -6.76 24.45
CA SER A 410 19.27 -5.93 25.42
C SER A 410 20.40 -6.73 26.07
N LEU A 411 21.38 -6.03 26.63
CA LEU A 411 22.46 -6.62 27.44
C LEU A 411 22.35 -6.09 28.88
N PRO A 412 21.52 -6.73 29.74
CA PRO A 412 21.21 -6.23 31.08
C PRO A 412 22.45 -6.05 31.98
N GLY A 413 23.50 -6.84 31.78
CA GLY A 413 24.76 -6.72 32.53
C GLY A 413 25.49 -5.38 32.35
N TYR A 414 25.15 -4.61 31.31
CA TYR A 414 25.67 -3.26 31.07
C TYR A 414 24.72 -2.15 31.53
N ARG A 415 23.53 -2.48 32.05
CA ARG A 415 22.56 -1.51 32.54
C ARG A 415 23.10 -0.88 33.83
N LYS A 416 23.26 0.44 33.83
CA LYS A 416 23.69 1.20 35.02
C LYS A 416 22.48 1.83 35.68
N GLY A 417 22.16 1.39 36.90
CA GLY A 417 21.02 1.89 37.67
C GLY A 417 19.69 1.27 37.24
N ASP A 418 18.61 1.84 37.74
CA ASP A 418 17.24 1.37 37.47
C ASP A 418 16.62 2.23 36.36
N SER A 419 16.96 1.93 35.10
CA SER A 419 16.27 2.55 33.96
C SER A 419 14.81 2.15 34.02
N PRO A 420 13.85 3.10 33.96
CA PRO A 420 12.43 2.77 34.04
C PRO A 420 11.99 1.93 32.83
N GLU A 421 10.98 1.09 33.05
CA GLU A 421 10.34 0.34 31.97
C GLU A 421 9.70 1.30 30.96
N PRO A 422 9.84 1.07 29.64
CA PRO A 422 9.30 1.97 28.64
C PRO A 422 7.76 1.97 28.70
N ALA A 423 7.18 3.13 28.97
CA ALA A 423 5.72 3.29 29.03
C ALA A 423 5.11 3.42 27.63
N LEU A 424 3.95 2.79 27.41
CA LEU A 424 3.11 3.06 26.25
C LEU A 424 2.46 4.46 26.41
N PRO A 425 2.57 5.36 25.42
CA PRO A 425 1.96 6.67 25.52
C PRO A 425 0.43 6.54 25.51
N LYS A 426 -0.25 7.12 26.50
CA LYS A 426 -1.73 7.12 26.59
C LYS A 426 -2.39 7.92 25.46
N LYS A 427 -1.67 8.87 24.88
CA LYS A 427 -2.10 9.74 23.79
C LYS A 427 -1.15 9.60 22.61
N CYS A 428 -1.70 9.60 21.42
CA CYS A 428 -0.97 9.47 20.18
C CYS A 428 -0.04 10.68 19.99
N PRO A 429 1.27 10.48 19.73
CA PRO A 429 2.22 11.58 19.59
C PRO A 429 1.93 12.49 18.39
N GLU A 430 1.16 12.01 17.41
CA GLU A 430 0.87 12.74 16.16
C GLU A 430 -0.44 13.53 16.19
N CYS A 431 -1.44 13.08 16.95
CA CYS A 431 -2.78 13.67 16.91
C CYS A 431 -3.47 13.77 18.27
N SER A 432 -2.78 13.38 19.35
CA SER A 432 -3.29 13.38 20.72
C SER A 432 -4.57 12.54 20.94
N SER A 433 -4.97 11.72 19.96
CA SER A 433 -6.05 10.74 20.14
C SER A 433 -5.64 9.64 21.11
N GLU A 434 -6.60 8.91 21.66
CA GLU A 434 -6.30 7.82 22.59
C GLU A 434 -5.49 6.70 21.91
N VAL A 435 -4.60 6.08 22.69
CA VAL A 435 -3.88 4.87 22.29
C VAL A 435 -4.46 3.70 23.06
N ILE A 436 -4.94 2.71 22.33
CA ILE A 436 -5.50 1.49 22.90
C ILE A 436 -4.60 0.31 22.56
N ARG A 437 -4.44 -0.62 23.52
CA ARG A 437 -3.86 -1.93 23.29
C ARG A 437 -4.78 -2.96 23.96
N PRO A 438 -5.55 -3.74 23.18
CA PRO A 438 -6.32 -4.86 23.71
C PRO A 438 -5.41 -5.87 24.43
N ASP A 439 -5.93 -6.55 25.46
CA ASP A 439 -5.13 -7.45 26.30
C ASP A 439 -4.59 -8.67 25.53
N ASP A 440 -5.25 -9.06 24.44
CA ASP A 440 -4.90 -10.16 23.56
C ASP A 440 -4.01 -9.75 22.36
N GLU A 441 -3.65 -8.46 22.24
CA GLU A 441 -2.87 -7.94 21.11
C GLU A 441 -1.51 -7.35 21.53
N ALA A 442 -0.45 -7.73 20.81
CA ALA A 442 0.89 -7.17 21.01
C ALA A 442 1.04 -5.72 20.49
N VAL A 443 0.15 -5.29 19.59
CA VAL A 443 0.22 -4.01 18.87
C VAL A 443 -0.71 -2.98 19.50
N ALA A 444 -0.16 -1.86 19.96
CA ALA A 444 -0.94 -0.70 20.36
C ALA A 444 -1.35 0.14 19.14
N ARG A 445 -2.54 0.74 19.15
CA ARG A 445 -3.05 1.56 18.03
C ARG A 445 -3.61 2.91 18.48
N CYS A 446 -3.35 3.92 17.68
CA CYS A 446 -3.99 5.23 17.71
C CYS A 446 -5.43 5.11 17.20
N THR A 447 -6.40 5.54 18.03
CA THR A 447 -7.83 5.56 17.66
C THR A 447 -8.22 6.74 16.77
N GLY A 448 -7.27 7.62 16.47
CA GLY A 448 -7.49 8.86 15.71
C GLY A 448 -7.89 8.64 14.26
N GLY A 449 -7.76 7.45 13.68
CA GLY A 449 -8.21 7.16 12.31
C GLY A 449 -7.88 8.28 11.31
N LEU A 450 -8.91 8.82 10.65
CA LEU A 450 -8.80 9.88 9.64
C LEU A 450 -8.40 11.26 10.20
N ILE A 451 -8.54 11.52 11.51
CA ILE A 451 -8.04 12.80 12.08
C ILE A 451 -6.54 12.75 12.34
N CYS A 452 -5.95 11.56 12.41
CA CYS A 452 -4.52 11.40 12.64
C CYS A 452 -3.72 11.77 11.37
N PRO A 453 -2.87 12.82 11.38
CA PRO A 453 -2.07 13.20 10.22
C PRO A 453 -1.17 12.06 9.74
N ALA A 454 -0.57 11.28 10.65
CA ALA A 454 0.30 10.15 10.29
C ALA A 454 -0.48 9.02 9.59
N GLN A 455 -1.68 8.69 10.07
CA GLN A 455 -2.53 7.70 9.40
C GLN A 455 -2.97 8.19 8.02
N ARG A 456 -3.32 9.48 7.88
CA ARG A 456 -3.66 10.09 6.59
C ARG A 456 -2.49 10.06 5.60
N LYS A 457 -1.31 10.54 6.01
CA LYS A 457 -0.10 10.55 5.17
C LYS A 457 0.23 9.14 4.70
N ALA A 458 0.26 8.18 5.62
CA ALA A 458 0.58 6.80 5.29
C ALA A 458 -0.50 6.10 4.45
N ALA A 459 -1.79 6.43 4.65
CA ALA A 459 -2.87 5.96 3.79
C ALA A 459 -2.77 6.53 2.37
N ILE A 460 -2.44 7.82 2.24
CA ILE A 460 -2.19 8.46 0.94
C ILE A 460 -0.98 7.84 0.25
N LEU A 461 0.15 7.69 0.94
CA LEU A 461 1.34 7.05 0.37
C LEU A 461 1.08 5.60 -0.08
N HIS A 462 0.31 4.84 0.72
CA HIS A 462 -0.13 3.50 0.32
C HIS A 462 -1.01 3.54 -0.93
N PHE A 463 -1.97 4.47 -0.99
CA PHE A 463 -2.85 4.66 -2.14
C PHE A 463 -2.07 5.02 -3.42
N LEU A 464 -1.01 5.84 -3.30
CA LEU A 464 -0.13 6.24 -4.41
C LEU A 464 0.84 5.13 -4.86
N SER A 465 1.04 4.09 -4.06
CA SER A 465 2.08 3.08 -4.27
C SER A 465 1.93 2.29 -5.58
N ARG A 466 3.04 1.68 -6.02
CA ARG A 466 3.12 0.83 -7.21
C ARG A 466 2.23 -0.42 -7.16
N ASP A 467 1.78 -0.86 -5.99
CA ASP A 467 0.85 -1.99 -5.86
C ASP A 467 -0.62 -1.54 -5.77
N ALA A 468 -0.86 -0.23 -5.61
CA ALA A 468 -2.16 0.42 -5.55
C ALA A 468 -2.40 1.24 -6.83
N LEU A 469 -2.52 2.57 -6.79
CA LEU A 469 -2.92 3.33 -7.97
C LEU A 469 -1.76 3.72 -8.89
N ASP A 470 -0.51 3.39 -8.52
CA ASP A 470 0.72 3.65 -9.30
C ASP A 470 0.87 5.11 -9.75
N ILE A 471 0.71 6.02 -8.80
CA ILE A 471 0.84 7.46 -9.07
C ILE A 471 2.30 7.86 -8.79
N GLU A 472 3.11 7.78 -9.85
CA GLU A 472 4.53 8.11 -9.79
C GLU A 472 4.77 9.61 -9.49
N GLY A 473 5.87 9.88 -8.78
CA GLY A 473 6.36 11.25 -8.53
C GLY A 473 5.83 11.94 -7.27
N LEU A 474 4.70 11.50 -6.70
CA LEU A 474 4.18 11.98 -5.41
C LEU A 474 4.81 11.21 -4.24
N GLY A 475 6.06 11.55 -3.92
CA GLY A 475 6.80 10.96 -2.79
C GLY A 475 6.38 11.50 -1.41
N GLU A 476 7.02 10.97 -0.37
CA GLU A 476 6.74 11.31 1.04
C GLU A 476 6.79 12.80 1.34
N GLU A 477 7.77 13.53 0.80
CA GLU A 477 7.91 14.98 0.99
C GLU A 477 6.70 15.77 0.43
N TRP A 478 6.18 15.37 -0.73
CA TRP A 478 5.01 16.01 -1.33
C TRP A 478 3.76 15.73 -0.50
N VAL A 479 3.55 14.47 -0.10
CA VAL A 479 2.41 14.09 0.73
C VAL A 479 2.46 14.78 2.08
N ASP A 480 3.64 14.93 2.68
CA ASP A 480 3.82 15.67 3.93
C ASP A 480 3.33 17.10 3.80
N VAL A 481 3.79 17.83 2.77
CA VAL A 481 3.40 19.22 2.53
C VAL A 481 1.90 19.33 2.20
N LEU A 482 1.36 18.45 1.35
CA LEU A 482 -0.05 18.45 0.95
C LEU A 482 -0.98 18.21 2.14
N VAL A 483 -0.64 17.27 3.02
CA VAL A 483 -1.44 16.96 4.21
C VAL A 483 -1.28 18.03 5.30
N ARG A 484 -0.04 18.49 5.54
CA ARG A 484 0.26 19.50 6.56
C ARG A 484 -0.41 20.83 6.24
N ASP A 485 -0.36 21.25 4.99
CA ASP A 485 -0.94 22.53 4.54
C ASP A 485 -2.46 22.40 4.24
N GLY A 486 -3.04 21.22 4.48
CA GLY A 486 -4.47 20.97 4.40
C GLY A 486 -5.06 20.93 2.98
N VAL A 487 -4.21 20.84 1.96
CA VAL A 487 -4.60 20.71 0.55
C VAL A 487 -5.18 19.33 0.26
N VAL A 488 -4.67 18.30 0.92
CA VAL A 488 -5.16 16.92 0.83
C VAL A 488 -5.56 16.44 2.21
N LYS A 489 -6.84 16.13 2.41
CA LYS A 489 -7.41 15.62 3.68
C LYS A 489 -7.72 14.14 3.59
N GLY A 490 -8.00 13.63 2.39
CA GLY A 490 -8.22 12.22 2.09
C GLY A 490 -7.62 11.84 0.73
N VAL A 491 -7.73 10.56 0.35
CA VAL A 491 -7.17 10.04 -0.92
C VAL A 491 -7.91 10.60 -2.15
N GLU A 492 -9.17 10.95 -1.99
CA GLU A 492 -10.02 11.56 -3.00
C GLU A 492 -9.56 12.96 -3.43
N ASP A 493 -8.95 13.71 -2.51
CA ASP A 493 -8.48 15.08 -2.78
C ASP A 493 -7.30 15.11 -3.75
N ILE A 494 -6.55 14.01 -3.86
CA ILE A 494 -5.40 13.87 -4.77
C ILE A 494 -5.85 14.15 -6.22
N TYR A 495 -7.03 13.67 -6.60
CA TYR A 495 -7.59 13.84 -7.95
C TYR A 495 -8.16 15.25 -8.19
N ARG A 496 -8.21 16.09 -7.16
CA ARG A 496 -8.81 17.43 -7.20
C ARG A 496 -7.77 18.55 -7.11
N VAL A 497 -6.52 18.24 -6.75
CA VAL A 497 -5.43 19.22 -6.65
C VAL A 497 -5.18 19.87 -8.02
N ARG A 498 -5.19 21.20 -8.05
CA ARG A 498 -4.95 22.01 -9.26
C ARG A 498 -3.46 22.31 -9.45
N GLY A 499 -3.03 22.51 -10.70
CA GLY A 499 -1.63 22.83 -11.02
C GLY A 499 -1.11 24.09 -10.31
N GLU A 500 -1.97 25.08 -10.06
CA GLU A 500 -1.64 26.30 -9.33
C GLU A 500 -1.31 26.03 -7.85
N GLN A 501 -2.04 25.10 -7.21
CA GLN A 501 -1.78 24.69 -5.84
C GLN A 501 -0.44 23.95 -5.73
N PHE A 502 -0.13 23.09 -6.70
CA PHE A 502 1.19 22.45 -6.80
C PHE A 502 2.31 23.46 -7.01
N ALA A 503 2.13 24.43 -7.91
CA ALA A 503 3.13 25.47 -8.15
C ALA A 503 3.40 26.34 -6.92
N ALA A 504 2.36 26.64 -6.14
CA ALA A 504 2.51 27.39 -4.88
C ALA A 504 3.25 26.59 -3.79
N LEU A 505 3.01 25.27 -3.71
CA LEU A 505 3.70 24.39 -2.75
C LEU A 505 5.10 23.99 -3.19
N ALA A 506 5.38 23.93 -4.50
CA ALA A 506 6.70 23.61 -5.05
C ALA A 506 7.79 24.57 -4.55
N ILE A 507 7.45 25.82 -4.22
CA ILE A 507 8.39 26.81 -3.66
C ILE A 507 8.95 26.36 -2.30
N LYS A 508 8.22 25.50 -1.57
CA LYS A 508 8.60 24.98 -0.25
C LYS A 508 9.46 23.71 -0.34
N LEU A 509 9.70 23.18 -1.53
CA LEU A 509 10.41 21.93 -1.77
C LEU A 509 11.55 22.15 -2.78
N PRO A 510 12.64 21.38 -2.71
CA PRO A 510 13.77 21.47 -3.64
C PRO A 510 13.45 20.80 -5.00
N VAL A 511 12.31 21.12 -5.62
CA VAL A 511 11.82 20.51 -6.87
C VAL A 511 11.45 21.57 -7.90
N GLY A 512 11.83 21.34 -9.17
CA GLY A 512 11.60 22.26 -10.28
C GLY A 512 10.12 22.36 -10.68
N ARG A 513 9.72 23.52 -11.23
CA ARG A 513 8.34 23.83 -11.69
C ARG A 513 7.78 22.81 -12.69
N ASP A 514 8.63 22.10 -13.44
CA ASP A 514 8.21 21.09 -14.42
C ASP A 514 7.66 19.79 -13.78
N SER A 515 8.00 19.53 -12.51
CA SER A 515 7.52 18.35 -11.78
C SER A 515 5.99 18.33 -11.62
N ALA A 516 5.37 19.50 -11.49
CA ALA A 516 3.91 19.63 -11.35
C ALA A 516 3.14 19.09 -12.58
N LYS A 517 3.68 19.27 -13.79
CA LYS A 517 3.07 18.73 -15.02
C LYS A 517 3.16 17.21 -15.08
N LEU A 518 4.31 16.65 -14.68
CA LEU A 518 4.51 15.20 -14.60
C LEU A 518 3.52 14.58 -13.60
N PHE A 519 3.31 15.22 -12.44
CA PHE A 519 2.38 14.72 -11.43
C PHE A 519 0.91 14.78 -11.87
N LEU A 520 0.48 15.88 -12.49
CA LEU A 520 -0.87 15.96 -13.04
C LEU A 520 -1.10 14.91 -14.13
N GLY A 521 -0.09 14.63 -14.95
CA GLY A 521 -0.11 13.53 -15.91
C GLY A 521 -0.25 12.15 -15.25
N ALA A 522 0.49 11.89 -14.17
CA ALA A 522 0.40 10.65 -13.42
C ALA A 522 -0.97 10.46 -12.74
N ILE A 523 -1.51 11.52 -12.12
CA ILE A 523 -2.86 11.51 -11.52
C ILE A 523 -3.92 11.22 -12.59
N ASP A 524 -3.83 11.87 -13.76
CA ASP A 524 -4.78 11.67 -14.85
C ASP A 524 -4.72 10.25 -15.42
N LYS A 525 -3.51 9.69 -15.57
CA LYS A 525 -3.33 8.27 -15.94
C LYS A 525 -3.99 7.36 -14.90
N ALA A 526 -3.76 7.62 -13.61
CA ALA A 526 -4.28 6.79 -12.52
C ALA A 526 -5.79 6.90 -12.31
N ARG A 527 -6.49 7.82 -13.02
CA ARG A 527 -7.95 7.81 -13.12
C ARG A 527 -8.48 6.56 -13.82
N ARG A 528 -7.62 5.86 -14.59
CA ARG A 528 -7.93 4.61 -15.28
C ARG A 528 -7.09 3.52 -14.65
N ASN A 529 -7.72 2.71 -13.81
CA ASN A 529 -7.04 1.63 -13.12
C ASN A 529 -7.96 0.42 -12.98
N ARG A 530 -7.37 -0.75 -12.75
CA ARG A 530 -8.15 -1.95 -12.39
C ARG A 530 -8.76 -1.75 -11.01
N TRP A 531 -9.98 -2.22 -10.80
CA TRP A 531 -10.62 -2.12 -9.49
C TRP A 531 -9.93 -2.99 -8.42
N SER A 532 -9.19 -4.04 -8.81
CA SER A 532 -8.29 -4.77 -7.89
C SER A 532 -7.22 -3.87 -7.27
N ARG A 533 -6.66 -2.95 -8.06
CA ARG A 533 -5.67 -1.97 -7.60
C ARG A 533 -6.28 -0.93 -6.67
N LEU A 534 -7.53 -0.54 -6.93
CA LEU A 534 -8.30 0.28 -6.00
C LEU A 534 -8.50 -0.43 -4.66
N LEU A 535 -8.98 -1.68 -4.67
CA LEU A 535 -9.21 -2.44 -3.42
C LEU A 535 -7.94 -2.55 -2.57
N CYS A 536 -6.78 -2.72 -3.22
CA CYS A 536 -5.50 -2.63 -2.56
C CYS A 536 -5.27 -1.23 -1.94
N GLY A 537 -5.48 -0.16 -2.70
CA GLY A 537 -5.32 1.23 -2.26
C GLY A 537 -6.24 1.66 -1.12
N LEU A 538 -7.46 1.12 -1.03
CA LEU A 538 -8.41 1.39 0.05
C LEU A 538 -7.96 0.88 1.43
N ASN A 539 -6.90 0.06 1.46
CA ASN A 539 -6.30 -0.45 2.70
C ASN A 539 -7.32 -1.22 3.57
N ILE A 540 -8.15 -2.04 2.92
CA ILE A 540 -9.11 -2.92 3.58
C ILE A 540 -8.33 -3.92 4.45
N PRO A 541 -8.69 -4.11 5.73
CA PRO A 541 -7.98 -5.04 6.61
C PRO A 541 -7.86 -6.43 5.98
N THR A 542 -6.66 -6.99 6.04
CA THR A 542 -6.30 -8.32 5.49
C THR A 542 -6.36 -8.44 3.95
N VAL A 543 -6.72 -7.40 3.20
CA VAL A 543 -6.76 -7.43 1.73
C VAL A 543 -5.52 -6.75 1.16
N GLY A 544 -4.56 -7.57 0.73
CA GLY A 544 -3.38 -7.11 -0.03
C GLY A 544 -3.58 -7.29 -1.55
N PRO A 545 -2.56 -6.94 -2.37
CA PRO A 545 -2.65 -6.95 -3.84
C PRO A 545 -3.19 -8.27 -4.40
N LYS A 546 -2.67 -9.41 -3.93
CA LYS A 546 -3.12 -10.74 -4.37
C LYS A 546 -4.57 -11.04 -4.06
N ARG A 547 -5.02 -10.71 -2.85
CA ARG A 547 -6.42 -10.97 -2.46
C ARG A 547 -7.36 -10.07 -3.23
N ALA A 548 -6.94 -8.83 -3.51
CA ALA A 548 -7.68 -7.93 -4.38
C ALA A 548 -7.73 -8.45 -5.83
N GLU A 549 -6.64 -9.02 -6.35
CA GLU A 549 -6.63 -9.70 -7.65
C GLU A 549 -7.52 -10.95 -7.65
N SER A 550 -7.52 -11.75 -6.59
CA SER A 550 -8.40 -12.92 -6.48
C SER A 550 -9.88 -12.52 -6.45
N LEU A 551 -10.24 -11.40 -5.80
CA LEU A 551 -11.59 -10.86 -5.91
C LEU A 551 -11.92 -10.47 -7.35
N ALA A 552 -10.98 -9.82 -8.03
CA ALA A 552 -11.19 -9.43 -9.43
C ALA A 552 -11.17 -10.56 -10.44
N GLY A 553 -10.72 -11.75 -10.05
CA GLY A 553 -10.86 -12.96 -10.85
C GLY A 553 -12.20 -13.67 -10.66
N GLU A 554 -12.91 -13.41 -9.56
CA GLU A 554 -14.13 -14.16 -9.16
C GLU A 554 -15.41 -13.32 -9.24
N PHE A 555 -15.30 -12.00 -9.21
CA PHE A 555 -16.43 -11.07 -9.34
C PHE A 555 -16.25 -10.22 -10.59
N ASP A 556 -17.34 -9.87 -11.25
CA ASP A 556 -17.28 -9.17 -12.55
C ASP A 556 -17.02 -7.68 -12.38
N ASN A 557 -17.34 -7.10 -11.22
CA ASN A 557 -17.17 -5.67 -10.98
C ASN A 557 -17.16 -5.32 -9.49
N LEU A 558 -16.70 -4.10 -9.19
CA LEU A 558 -16.61 -3.59 -7.82
C LEU A 558 -17.96 -3.58 -7.10
N ASN A 559 -19.08 -3.30 -7.78
CA ASN A 559 -20.39 -3.20 -7.11
C ASN A 559 -20.84 -4.54 -6.53
N GLU A 560 -20.50 -5.66 -7.17
CA GLU A 560 -20.78 -6.99 -6.61
C GLU A 560 -20.04 -7.22 -5.29
N VAL A 561 -18.81 -6.71 -5.17
CA VAL A 561 -18.01 -6.82 -3.94
C VAL A 561 -18.52 -5.86 -2.87
N LEU A 562 -19.01 -4.66 -3.23
CA LEU A 562 -19.56 -3.67 -2.29
C LEU A 562 -20.76 -4.21 -1.49
N ASP A 563 -21.57 -5.05 -2.13
CA ASP A 563 -22.79 -5.64 -1.56
C ASP A 563 -22.66 -7.15 -1.28
N ALA A 564 -21.47 -7.73 -1.48
CA ALA A 564 -21.22 -9.14 -1.23
C ALA A 564 -21.38 -9.49 0.26
N LYS A 565 -22.01 -10.63 0.51
CA LYS A 565 -22.04 -11.25 1.84
C LYS A 565 -20.81 -12.12 2.05
N ALA A 566 -20.49 -12.41 3.32
CA ALA A 566 -19.32 -13.22 3.67
C ALA A 566 -19.33 -14.59 2.98
N GLU A 567 -20.50 -15.22 2.83
CA GLU A 567 -20.63 -16.52 2.15
C GLU A 567 -20.31 -16.47 0.65
N GLN A 568 -20.50 -15.31 0.01
CA GLN A 568 -20.16 -15.13 -1.40
C GLN A 568 -18.65 -14.91 -1.55
N LEU A 569 -18.04 -14.13 -0.66
CA LEU A 569 -16.60 -13.88 -0.65
C LEU A 569 -15.78 -15.15 -0.32
N LEU A 570 -16.34 -16.06 0.48
CA LEU A 570 -15.70 -17.35 0.79
C LEU A 570 -15.60 -18.31 -0.40
N LYS A 571 -16.28 -18.03 -1.52
CA LYS A 571 -16.14 -18.80 -2.75
C LYS A 571 -14.79 -18.55 -3.44
N VAL A 572 -14.14 -17.42 -3.14
CA VAL A 572 -12.84 -17.07 -3.69
C VAL A 572 -11.79 -18.05 -3.15
N PRO A 573 -11.02 -18.74 -4.03
CA PRO A 573 -10.00 -19.68 -3.59
C PRO A 573 -9.00 -19.05 -2.60
N THR A 574 -8.63 -19.78 -1.54
CA THR A 574 -7.69 -19.35 -0.48
C THR A 574 -8.20 -18.30 0.51
N TRP A 575 -9.47 -17.89 0.44
CA TRP A 575 -10.06 -16.95 1.39
C TRP A 575 -10.44 -17.60 2.72
N THR A 576 -10.32 -16.82 3.79
CA THR A 576 -10.66 -17.22 5.16
C THR A 576 -11.86 -16.43 5.65
N GLN A 577 -12.60 -16.95 6.64
CA GLN A 577 -13.73 -16.25 7.25
C GLN A 577 -13.34 -14.84 7.72
N ALA A 578 -12.20 -14.71 8.40
CA ALA A 578 -11.71 -13.42 8.87
C ALA A 578 -11.46 -12.40 7.73
N ALA A 579 -11.02 -12.86 6.56
CA ALA A 579 -10.82 -11.99 5.41
C ALA A 579 -12.15 -11.56 4.77
N ALA A 580 -13.10 -12.49 4.63
CA ALA A 580 -14.44 -12.19 4.15
C ALA A 580 -15.16 -11.19 5.08
N ASP A 581 -15.13 -11.43 6.39
CA ASP A 581 -15.74 -10.56 7.40
C ASP A 581 -15.11 -9.16 7.38
N SER A 582 -13.80 -9.06 7.14
CA SER A 582 -13.11 -7.76 7.05
C SER A 582 -13.60 -6.92 5.88
N VAL A 583 -13.86 -7.53 4.72
CA VAL A 583 -14.40 -6.84 3.54
C VAL A 583 -15.84 -6.39 3.78
N VAL A 584 -16.68 -7.28 4.32
CA VAL A 584 -18.08 -6.96 4.65
C VAL A 584 -18.14 -5.85 5.69
N ALA A 585 -17.33 -5.93 6.74
CA ALA A 585 -17.27 -4.89 7.77
C ALA A 585 -16.82 -3.55 7.18
N TYR A 586 -15.79 -3.56 6.33
CA TYR A 586 -15.30 -2.34 5.70
C TYR A 586 -16.37 -1.67 4.83
N PHE A 587 -17.03 -2.42 3.94
CA PHE A 587 -18.08 -1.84 3.09
C PHE A 587 -19.42 -1.65 3.79
N GLY A 588 -19.63 -2.26 4.95
CA GLY A 588 -20.78 -1.98 5.83
C GLY A 588 -20.73 -0.58 6.46
N GLU A 589 -19.55 0.05 6.53
CA GLU A 589 -19.42 1.42 7.03
C GLU A 589 -19.78 2.45 5.94
N GLU A 590 -20.79 3.29 6.19
CA GLU A 590 -21.26 4.31 5.24
C GLU A 590 -20.15 5.26 4.76
N ARG A 591 -19.18 5.58 5.62
CA ARG A 591 -18.04 6.45 5.26
C ARG A 591 -17.17 5.87 4.14
N ASN A 592 -16.99 4.55 4.11
CA ASN A 592 -16.14 3.90 3.12
C ASN A 592 -16.88 3.82 1.78
N ARG A 593 -18.20 3.59 1.81
CA ARG A 593 -19.06 3.73 0.62
C ARG A 593 -19.07 5.16 0.07
N ALA A 594 -19.10 6.16 0.95
CA ALA A 594 -19.02 7.57 0.56
C ALA A 594 -17.67 7.90 -0.11
N LEU A 595 -16.55 7.35 0.39
CA LEU A 595 -15.24 7.50 -0.23
C LEU A 595 -15.22 6.95 -1.67
N ILE A 596 -15.81 5.77 -1.91
CA ILE A 596 -15.93 5.22 -3.27
C ILE A 596 -16.69 6.18 -4.19
N ALA A 597 -17.82 6.71 -3.73
CA ALA A 597 -18.61 7.66 -4.49
C ALA A 597 -17.82 8.95 -4.81
N LEU A 598 -17.02 9.45 -3.86
CA LEU A 598 -16.16 10.63 -4.07
C LEU A 598 -15.04 10.39 -5.08
N LEU A 599 -14.46 9.19 -5.11
CA LEU A 599 -13.47 8.81 -6.10
C LEU A 599 -14.09 8.72 -7.50
N ILE A 600 -15.26 8.10 -7.62
CA ILE A 600 -16.02 8.02 -8.88
C ILE A 600 -16.36 9.42 -9.40
N ASP A 601 -16.92 10.27 -8.53
CA ASP A 601 -17.24 11.66 -8.89
C ASP A 601 -16.00 12.47 -9.30
N SER A 602 -14.87 12.19 -8.66
CA SER A 602 -13.61 12.83 -9.03
C SER A 602 -13.14 12.42 -10.42
N GLY A 603 -13.82 11.50 -11.12
CA GLY A 603 -13.50 11.05 -12.47
C GLY A 603 -12.60 9.82 -12.49
N VAL A 604 -12.56 9.05 -11.39
CA VAL A 604 -11.84 7.78 -11.34
C VAL A 604 -12.77 6.66 -11.79
N ASN A 605 -12.36 5.97 -12.85
CA ASN A 605 -13.12 4.91 -13.48
C ASN A 605 -12.38 3.57 -13.32
N TRP A 606 -13.15 2.52 -13.05
CA TRP A 606 -12.64 1.19 -12.76
C TRP A 606 -13.21 0.19 -13.76
N GLY A 607 -12.35 -0.59 -14.38
CA GLY A 607 -12.70 -1.67 -15.32
C GLY A 607 -11.79 -2.87 -15.12
N ASP A 608 -12.06 -3.96 -15.84
CA ASP A 608 -11.28 -5.20 -15.72
C ASP A 608 -9.91 -5.11 -16.42
N SER A 609 -9.78 -4.21 -17.40
CA SER A 609 -8.54 -3.90 -18.10
C SER A 609 -8.29 -2.39 -18.24
N GLU A 610 -7.01 -1.99 -18.31
CA GLU A 610 -6.62 -0.59 -18.57
C GLU A 610 -7.04 -0.11 -19.98
N THR A 611 -7.30 -1.05 -20.88
CA THR A 611 -7.59 -0.82 -22.31
C THR A 611 -9.07 -0.66 -22.63
N GLU A 612 -9.98 -1.18 -21.81
CA GLU A 612 -11.44 -1.11 -22.02
C GLU A 612 -12.10 0.11 -21.38
N ASN A 613 -11.36 0.88 -20.56
CA ASN A 613 -11.90 2.08 -19.93
C ASN A 613 -11.99 3.22 -20.97
N PRO A 614 -13.19 3.74 -21.27
CA PRO A 614 -13.34 4.78 -22.29
C PRO A 614 -12.51 6.01 -21.93
N ARG A 615 -11.93 6.67 -22.95
CA ARG A 615 -11.35 8.01 -22.77
C ARG A 615 -12.43 8.89 -22.15
N PRO A 616 -12.10 9.76 -21.16
CA PRO A 616 -13.01 10.81 -20.78
C PRO A 616 -13.21 11.66 -22.04
N GLY A 617 -14.34 11.45 -22.71
CA GLY A 617 -14.88 12.49 -23.56
C GLY A 617 -15.01 13.72 -22.69
N ALA A 618 -14.62 14.87 -23.21
CA ALA A 618 -15.15 16.12 -22.72
C ALA A 618 -16.67 16.00 -22.84
N ASN A 619 -17.32 15.54 -21.77
CA ASN A 619 -18.76 15.60 -21.64
C ASN A 619 -19.05 17.02 -21.19
N PRO A 620 -19.63 17.89 -22.05
CA PRO A 620 -19.98 19.25 -21.66
C PRO A 620 -21.07 19.27 -20.58
N ASP A 621 -21.72 18.13 -20.32
CA ASP A 621 -22.82 17.96 -19.38
C ASP A 621 -22.41 17.39 -18.01
N ASN A 622 -21.11 17.19 -17.75
CA ASN A 622 -20.60 16.94 -16.39
C ASN A 622 -20.05 18.23 -15.78
N GLU A 623 -20.95 19.18 -15.51
CA GLU A 623 -20.68 20.32 -14.64
C GLU A 623 -20.51 19.88 -13.16
N PRO A 624 -19.74 20.63 -12.37
CA PRO A 624 -18.92 20.15 -11.25
C PRO A 624 -19.76 19.79 -10.01
N GLY A 625 -20.14 18.52 -9.89
CA GLY A 625 -21.01 18.02 -8.81
C GLY A 625 -20.42 18.05 -7.39
N VAL A 626 -19.10 18.07 -7.22
CA VAL A 626 -18.50 18.03 -5.85
C VAL A 626 -17.35 19.02 -5.64
N ARG A 627 -16.93 19.79 -6.65
CA ARG A 627 -15.87 20.81 -6.47
C ARG A 627 -16.29 22.00 -5.58
N GLN A 628 -17.58 22.33 -5.49
CA GLN A 628 -18.07 23.41 -4.61
C GLN A 628 -18.29 23.01 -3.14
N LEU A 629 -18.01 21.75 -2.78
CA LEU A 629 -18.17 21.26 -1.41
C LEU A 629 -16.94 21.47 -0.52
N PHE A 630 -15.76 21.79 -1.08
CA PHE A 630 -14.52 21.83 -0.29
C PHE A 630 -13.59 23.04 -0.53
N GLU A 631 -13.85 23.89 -1.53
CA GLU A 631 -13.15 25.16 -1.71
C GLU A 631 -13.79 26.25 -0.84
N GLY A 632 -13.54 26.20 0.47
CA GLY A 632 -14.03 27.21 1.40
C GLY A 632 -13.82 26.89 2.88
N TYR A 633 -12.91 25.97 3.21
CA TYR A 633 -12.62 25.59 4.60
C TYR A 633 -11.81 26.68 5.32
N ARG A 634 -12.43 27.84 5.55
CA ARG A 634 -12.15 28.67 6.72
C ARG A 634 -13.10 28.20 7.81
N VAL A 635 -12.53 27.88 8.97
CA VAL A 635 -13.25 27.49 10.17
C VAL A 635 -14.25 28.60 10.50
N GLY A 636 -15.53 28.40 10.17
CA GLY A 636 -16.58 29.40 10.34
C GLY A 636 -17.85 29.18 9.48
N GLU A 637 -17.73 28.93 8.17
CA GLU A 637 -18.89 28.93 7.24
C GLU A 637 -19.52 27.54 6.97
N GLY A 638 -18.75 26.46 7.08
CA GLY A 638 -19.23 25.09 6.74
C GLY A 638 -20.39 24.60 7.62
N LEU A 639 -20.41 24.99 8.89
CA LEU A 639 -21.46 24.59 9.83
C LEU A 639 -22.83 25.19 9.45
N LEU A 640 -22.84 26.40 8.89
CA LEU A 640 -24.06 27.06 8.42
C LEU A 640 -24.58 26.39 7.15
N LYS A 641 -23.70 26.12 6.18
CA LYS A 641 -24.07 25.50 4.90
C LYS A 641 -24.66 24.10 5.10
N ASP A 642 -24.05 23.30 5.96
CA ASP A 642 -24.56 21.96 6.28
C ASP A 642 -25.83 22.03 7.14
N ALA A 643 -25.91 22.95 8.10
CA ALA A 643 -27.12 23.15 8.90
C ALA A 643 -28.32 23.57 8.04
N VAL A 644 -28.15 24.52 7.11
CA VAL A 644 -29.23 24.98 6.21
C VAL A 644 -29.67 23.85 5.27
N ARG A 645 -28.73 23.09 4.68
CA ARG A 645 -29.04 21.95 3.80
C ARG A 645 -29.76 20.82 4.51
N VAL A 646 -29.38 20.53 5.75
CA VAL A 646 -30.09 19.57 6.60
C VAL A 646 -31.48 20.10 6.96
N LEU A 647 -31.62 21.38 7.28
CA LEU A 647 -32.90 22.01 7.60
C LEU A 647 -33.91 21.89 6.43
N VAL A 648 -33.49 22.26 5.21
CA VAL A 648 -34.38 22.25 4.04
C VAL A 648 -34.61 20.85 3.44
N SER A 649 -33.90 19.83 3.93
CA SER A 649 -34.03 18.46 3.45
C SER A 649 -35.49 17.95 3.53
N PRO A 650 -35.95 17.11 2.57
CA PRO A 650 -37.28 16.50 2.64
C PRO A 650 -37.49 15.69 3.92
N LYS A 651 -36.39 15.22 4.53
CA LYS A 651 -36.40 14.43 5.77
C LYS A 651 -36.56 15.29 7.04
N VAL A 652 -36.46 16.61 6.95
CA VAL A 652 -36.47 17.54 8.10
C VAL A 652 -37.68 18.49 8.03
N LEU A 653 -37.73 19.46 7.11
CA LEU A 653 -38.88 20.37 6.93
C LEU A 653 -39.91 19.91 5.88
N ASP A 654 -39.61 18.87 5.09
CA ASP A 654 -40.51 18.35 4.04
C ASP A 654 -41.07 19.46 3.13
N ILE A 655 -40.17 20.31 2.63
CA ILE A 655 -40.52 21.43 1.75
C ILE A 655 -40.89 20.85 0.37
N LYS A 656 -42.15 21.01 -0.04
CA LYS A 656 -42.69 20.49 -1.29
C LYS A 656 -42.40 21.46 -2.43
N GLY A 657 -41.98 20.92 -3.58
CA GLY A 657 -41.91 21.67 -4.85
C GLY A 657 -40.52 21.81 -5.48
N LEU A 658 -39.48 21.24 -4.88
CA LEU A 658 -38.12 21.22 -5.42
C LEU A 658 -37.49 19.83 -5.29
N GLY A 659 -37.01 19.26 -6.40
CA GLY A 659 -36.23 18.01 -6.37
C GLY A 659 -34.90 18.21 -5.63
N HIS A 660 -34.41 17.16 -4.96
CA HIS A 660 -33.21 17.17 -4.10
C HIS A 660 -31.96 17.79 -4.76
N LYS A 661 -31.84 17.69 -6.09
CA LYS A 661 -30.75 18.28 -6.89
C LYS A 661 -30.79 19.81 -6.95
N TRP A 662 -31.98 20.40 -7.04
CA TRP A 662 -32.19 21.84 -7.24
C TRP A 662 -32.11 22.62 -5.93
N MET A 663 -32.55 22.01 -4.83
CA MET A 663 -32.58 22.64 -3.51
C MET A 663 -31.17 22.92 -2.97
N ASN A 664 -30.23 22.00 -3.17
CA ASN A 664 -28.84 22.21 -2.75
C ASN A 664 -28.15 23.32 -3.55
N GLN A 665 -28.41 23.40 -4.87
CA GLN A 665 -27.90 24.47 -5.72
C GLN A 665 -28.48 25.84 -5.35
N LEU A 666 -29.77 25.90 -4.99
CA LEU A 666 -30.41 27.12 -4.52
C LEU A 666 -29.82 27.60 -3.19
N VAL A 667 -29.63 26.70 -2.21
CA VAL A 667 -29.01 27.03 -0.93
C VAL A 667 -27.57 27.52 -1.11
N ASP A 668 -26.80 26.85 -1.99
CA ASP A 668 -25.44 27.26 -2.30
C ASP A 668 -25.40 28.67 -2.88
N GLN A 669 -26.29 28.97 -3.83
CA GLN A 669 -26.35 30.30 -4.43
C GLN A 669 -26.82 31.38 -3.44
N LEU A 670 -27.76 31.07 -2.54
CA LEU A 670 -28.22 32.00 -1.51
C LEU A 670 -27.11 32.37 -0.52
N LEU A 671 -26.21 31.43 -0.22
CA LEU A 671 -25.02 31.65 0.61
C LEU A 671 -23.93 32.41 -0.17
N ASP A 672 -23.68 32.03 -1.42
CA ASP A 672 -22.65 32.63 -2.27
C ASP A 672 -22.97 34.09 -2.61
N GLU A 673 -24.25 34.45 -2.78
CA GLU A 673 -24.71 35.83 -2.96
C GLU A 673 -24.89 36.60 -1.63
N GLY A 674 -24.62 35.94 -0.49
CA GLY A 674 -24.68 36.53 0.85
C GLY A 674 -26.08 36.94 1.30
N LEU A 675 -27.13 36.33 0.70
CA LEU A 675 -28.54 36.50 1.03
C LEU A 675 -28.94 35.70 2.28
N ILE A 676 -28.17 34.66 2.60
CA ILE A 676 -28.23 33.93 3.87
C ILE A 676 -26.84 34.01 4.50
N ARG A 677 -26.77 34.46 5.75
CA ARG A 677 -25.55 34.56 6.57
C ARG A 677 -25.69 33.85 7.90
N GLU A 678 -26.92 33.52 8.29
CA GLU A 678 -27.29 32.67 9.41
C GLU A 678 -28.57 31.88 9.09
N VAL A 679 -28.87 30.81 9.83
CA VAL A 679 -29.99 29.90 9.50
C VAL A 679 -31.35 30.61 9.56
N SER A 680 -31.46 31.63 10.42
CA SER A 680 -32.60 32.54 10.55
C SER A 680 -32.94 33.27 9.24
N ASP A 681 -31.94 33.64 8.44
CA ASP A 681 -32.14 34.43 7.21
C ASP A 681 -33.00 33.71 6.18
N LEU A 682 -33.01 32.36 6.19
CA LEU A 682 -33.87 31.53 5.35
C LEU A 682 -35.36 31.90 5.48
N PHE A 683 -35.78 32.35 6.68
CA PHE A 683 -37.17 32.72 6.97
C PHE A 683 -37.49 34.18 6.64
N HIS A 684 -36.48 34.97 6.31
CA HIS A 684 -36.56 36.41 6.02
C HIS A 684 -36.25 36.74 4.53
N LEU A 685 -36.08 35.73 3.68
CA LEU A 685 -35.88 35.92 2.25
C LEU A 685 -37.11 36.54 1.56
N GLU A 686 -36.85 37.50 0.68
CA GLU A 686 -37.87 38.17 -0.13
C GLU A 686 -38.03 37.49 -1.51
N PRO A 687 -39.27 37.26 -2.00
CA PRO A 687 -39.52 36.50 -3.22
C PRO A 687 -38.81 37.04 -4.47
N ASP A 688 -38.71 38.37 -4.59
CA ASP A 688 -38.12 39.02 -5.76
C ASP A 688 -36.60 38.79 -5.83
N ARG A 689 -35.94 38.66 -4.66
CA ARG A 689 -34.50 38.38 -4.56
C ARG A 689 -34.17 36.92 -4.86
N VAL A 690 -35.07 36.00 -4.48
CA VAL A 690 -34.92 34.57 -4.79
C VAL A 690 -35.21 34.31 -6.28
N ALA A 691 -36.15 35.04 -6.88
CA ALA A 691 -36.47 34.92 -8.31
C ALA A 691 -35.34 35.45 -9.23
N SER A 692 -34.49 36.36 -8.74
CA SER A 692 -33.38 36.93 -9.53
C SER A 692 -32.12 36.06 -9.63
N LEU A 693 -32.05 34.95 -8.90
CA LEU A 693 -30.87 34.06 -8.86
C LEU A 693 -30.64 33.31 -10.18
N GLN A 694 -29.40 33.08 -10.61
CA GLN A 694 -29.09 32.42 -11.90
C GLN A 694 -29.67 31.00 -12.08
N VAL A 695 -29.88 30.24 -10.99
CA VAL A 695 -30.61 28.95 -11.03
C VAL A 695 -32.08 29.14 -11.48
N SER A 696 -32.56 30.39 -11.61
CA SER A 696 -33.93 30.78 -11.94
C SER A 696 -34.35 30.76 -13.42
N ARG A 697 -33.52 30.30 -14.35
CA ARG A 697 -33.97 30.15 -15.76
C ARG A 697 -35.20 29.23 -15.92
N PHE A 698 -35.52 28.43 -14.90
CA PHE A 698 -36.74 27.60 -14.80
C PHE A 698 -37.63 27.93 -13.56
N PHE A 699 -37.35 29.04 -12.88
CA PHE A 699 -37.91 29.43 -11.57
C PHE A 699 -38.55 30.82 -11.65
N GLY A 700 -39.81 30.90 -12.10
CA GLY A 700 -40.54 32.18 -12.13
C GLY A 700 -40.93 32.67 -10.74
N GLU A 701 -41.23 33.97 -10.60
CA GLU A 701 -41.64 34.62 -9.33
C GLU A 701 -42.71 33.84 -8.54
N LYS A 702 -43.64 33.18 -9.23
CA LYS A 702 -44.68 32.36 -8.61
C LYS A 702 -44.11 31.19 -7.79
N ARG A 703 -43.11 30.47 -8.31
CA ARG A 703 -42.47 29.34 -7.61
C ARG A 703 -41.61 29.80 -6.44
N ALA A 704 -40.97 30.96 -6.55
CA ALA A 704 -40.23 31.57 -5.43
C ALA A 704 -41.19 31.96 -4.29
N LYS A 705 -42.35 32.52 -4.62
CA LYS A 705 -43.42 32.81 -3.64
C LYS A 705 -43.95 31.53 -2.98
N ASP A 706 -44.22 30.49 -3.77
CA ASP A 706 -44.72 29.19 -3.25
C ASP A 706 -43.68 28.50 -2.34
N LEU A 707 -42.40 28.51 -2.70
CA LEU A 707 -41.31 27.96 -1.89
C LEU A 707 -41.17 28.68 -0.54
N LEU A 708 -41.15 30.02 -0.57
CA LEU A 708 -40.99 30.82 0.65
C LEU A 708 -42.22 30.71 1.55
N ALA A 709 -43.42 30.56 0.97
CA ALA A 709 -44.63 30.26 1.72
C ALA A 709 -44.55 28.88 2.42
N ASP A 710 -44.01 27.86 1.75
CA ASP A 710 -43.84 26.52 2.32
C ASP A 710 -42.75 26.49 3.41
N ILE A 711 -41.60 27.14 3.20
CA ILE A 711 -40.56 27.31 4.23
C ILE A 711 -41.12 28.00 5.49
N LYS A 712 -41.95 29.03 5.31
CA LYS A 712 -42.63 29.71 6.42
C LYS A 712 -43.71 28.83 7.06
N GLY A 713 -44.37 27.97 6.29
CA GLY A 713 -45.42 27.05 6.74
C GLY A 713 -44.91 25.81 7.50
N LYS A 714 -43.63 25.44 7.33
CA LYS A 714 -43.04 24.20 7.89
C LYS A 714 -42.29 24.36 9.21
N LYS A 715 -42.50 25.46 9.93
CA LYS A 715 -41.82 25.74 11.22
C LYS A 715 -42.15 24.77 12.37
N GLN A 716 -43.10 23.84 12.20
CA GLN A 716 -43.46 22.82 13.19
C GLN A 716 -42.80 21.47 12.86
N THR A 717 -42.09 20.89 13.83
CA THR A 717 -41.38 19.60 13.71
C THR A 717 -41.56 18.75 14.98
N THR A 718 -40.86 17.62 15.08
CA THR A 718 -40.78 16.80 16.31
C THR A 718 -39.39 16.88 16.93
N LEU A 719 -39.28 16.64 18.24
CA LEU A 719 -38.00 16.65 18.95
C LEU A 719 -36.98 15.68 18.32
N ALA A 720 -37.39 14.46 17.98
CA ALA A 720 -36.52 13.46 17.33
C ALA A 720 -35.97 13.95 15.97
N ARG A 721 -36.84 14.56 15.13
CA ARG A 721 -36.42 15.13 13.84
C ARG A 721 -35.50 16.32 14.02
N PHE A 722 -35.76 17.14 15.03
CA PHE A 722 -34.89 18.27 15.38
C PHE A 722 -33.50 17.79 15.84
N LEU A 723 -33.42 16.80 16.73
CA LEU A 723 -32.15 16.24 17.22
C LEU A 723 -31.32 15.60 16.11
N PHE A 724 -31.97 14.84 15.22
CA PHE A 724 -31.30 14.31 14.03
C PHE A 724 -30.77 15.43 13.13
N ALA A 725 -31.55 16.52 12.97
CA ALA A 725 -31.16 17.65 12.13
C ALA A 725 -29.99 18.47 12.68
N LEU A 726 -29.72 18.41 13.99
CA LEU A 726 -28.55 19.05 14.60
C LEU A 726 -27.22 18.39 14.22
N GLY A 727 -27.24 17.21 13.59
CA GLY A 727 -26.04 16.53 13.11
C GLY A 727 -25.08 16.11 14.22
N ILE A 728 -25.62 15.78 15.40
CA ILE A 728 -24.81 15.33 16.54
C ILE A 728 -24.08 14.04 16.14
N ARG A 729 -22.76 14.01 16.35
CA ARG A 729 -21.91 12.91 15.89
C ARG A 729 -22.38 11.57 16.48
N ASP A 730 -22.55 10.57 15.62
CA ASP A 730 -23.01 9.21 15.95
C ASP A 730 -24.45 9.12 16.49
N VAL A 731 -25.20 10.22 16.45
CA VAL A 731 -26.64 10.23 16.70
C VAL A 731 -27.37 10.06 15.38
N GLY A 732 -27.69 8.81 15.05
CA GLY A 732 -28.53 8.47 13.91
C GLY A 732 -30.02 8.72 14.18
N ARG A 733 -30.87 8.45 13.19
CA ARG A 733 -32.34 8.61 13.33
C ARG A 733 -32.91 7.83 14.52
N VAL A 734 -32.54 6.56 14.64
CA VAL A 734 -33.00 5.69 15.72
C VAL A 734 -32.55 6.24 17.07
N THR A 735 -31.26 6.60 17.20
CA THR A 735 -30.73 7.20 18.44
C THR A 735 -31.43 8.52 18.78
N ALA A 736 -31.73 9.37 17.80
CA ALA A 736 -32.47 10.62 18.02
C ALA A 736 -33.92 10.38 18.47
N GLU A 737 -34.58 9.34 17.95
CA GLU A 737 -35.90 8.90 18.39
C GLU A 737 -35.85 8.35 19.82
N THR A 738 -34.87 7.50 20.14
CA THR A 738 -34.70 6.95 21.50
C THR A 738 -34.36 8.03 22.51
N LEU A 739 -33.51 9.01 22.16
CA LEU A 739 -33.20 10.18 22.99
C LEU A 739 -34.45 11.04 23.24
N ALA A 740 -35.22 11.33 22.19
CA ALA A 740 -36.44 12.11 22.32
C ALA A 740 -37.52 11.39 23.15
N LEU A 741 -37.62 10.07 23.02
CA LEU A 741 -38.53 9.24 23.82
C LEU A 741 -38.09 9.15 25.28
N HIS A 742 -36.79 8.95 25.53
CA HIS A 742 -36.26 8.76 26.87
C HIS A 742 -36.30 10.04 27.70
N PHE A 743 -35.88 11.18 27.13
CA PHE A 743 -35.82 12.45 27.87
C PHE A 743 -37.11 13.27 27.78
N GLY A 744 -37.95 13.04 26.76
CA GLY A 744 -39.26 13.67 26.55
C GLY A 744 -39.26 15.17 26.20
N ASN A 745 -38.36 15.94 26.80
CA ASN A 745 -38.19 17.37 26.58
C ASN A 745 -36.73 17.73 26.28
N PHE A 746 -36.54 18.79 25.49
CA PHE A 746 -35.22 19.17 25.00
C PHE A 746 -34.29 19.65 26.12
N LYS A 747 -34.83 20.32 27.14
CA LYS A 747 -34.03 20.85 28.26
C LYS A 747 -33.38 19.73 29.09
N ALA A 748 -34.13 18.66 29.35
CA ALA A 748 -33.62 17.49 30.06
C ALA A 748 -32.45 16.85 29.31
N LEU A 749 -32.57 16.66 27.99
CA LEU A 749 -31.48 16.13 27.16
C LEU A 749 -30.23 17.04 27.16
N CYS A 750 -30.41 18.36 27.02
CA CYS A 750 -29.28 19.31 27.01
C CYS A 750 -28.51 19.33 28.34
N THR A 751 -29.18 19.02 29.45
CA THR A 751 -28.59 19.04 30.80
C THR A 751 -28.15 17.67 31.29
N ALA A 752 -28.47 16.61 30.55
CA ALA A 752 -28.15 15.24 30.93
C ALA A 752 -26.64 15.00 31.05
N GLY A 753 -26.23 14.35 32.14
CA GLY A 753 -24.86 13.90 32.34
C GLY A 753 -24.47 12.75 31.40
N VAL A 754 -23.17 12.44 31.30
CA VAL A 754 -22.70 11.30 30.49
C VAL A 754 -23.31 9.98 30.99
N ASP A 755 -23.46 9.80 32.30
CA ASP A 755 -24.05 8.58 32.86
C ASP A 755 -25.54 8.47 32.59
N GLU A 756 -26.30 9.57 32.67
CA GLU A 756 -27.73 9.59 32.32
C GLU A 756 -27.96 9.33 30.82
N LEU A 757 -27.09 9.85 29.95
CA LEU A 757 -27.13 9.57 28.51
C LEU A 757 -26.86 8.08 28.20
N ARG A 758 -26.10 7.39 29.04
CA ARG A 758 -25.82 5.95 28.89
C ARG A 758 -26.99 5.06 29.33
N GLU A 759 -27.96 5.60 30.04
CA GLU A 759 -29.19 4.87 30.38
C GLU A 759 -30.11 4.69 29.16
N VAL A 760 -29.85 5.45 28.09
CA VAL A 760 -30.56 5.31 26.82
C VAL A 760 -30.03 4.10 26.04
N SER A 761 -30.95 3.23 25.61
CA SER A 761 -30.61 2.08 24.77
C SER A 761 -29.84 2.52 23.53
N ASP A 762 -28.79 1.76 23.19
CA ASP A 762 -27.86 2.01 22.08
C ASP A 762 -26.89 3.19 22.24
N ILE A 763 -26.81 3.80 23.43
CA ILE A 763 -25.83 4.85 23.74
C ILE A 763 -24.75 4.31 24.69
N GLY A 764 -23.57 4.01 24.14
CA GLY A 764 -22.36 3.69 24.91
C GLY A 764 -21.61 4.93 25.37
N GLU A 765 -20.59 4.74 26.23
CA GLU A 765 -19.71 5.79 26.79
C GLU A 765 -19.24 6.81 25.73
N ILE A 766 -18.83 6.32 24.56
CA ILE A 766 -18.31 7.15 23.47
C ILE A 766 -19.39 8.07 22.89
N VAL A 767 -20.60 7.55 22.66
CA VAL A 767 -21.71 8.31 22.08
C VAL A 767 -22.25 9.30 23.11
N ALA A 768 -22.38 8.89 24.37
CA ALA A 768 -22.76 9.76 25.48
C ALA A 768 -21.78 10.94 25.66
N GLY A 769 -20.47 10.67 25.63
CA GLY A 769 -19.44 11.71 25.70
C GLY A 769 -19.51 12.69 24.53
N ARG A 770 -19.85 12.22 23.32
CA ARG A 770 -20.02 13.07 22.12
C ARG A 770 -21.28 13.94 22.20
N ILE A 771 -22.39 13.39 22.69
CA ILE A 771 -23.63 14.14 22.92
C ILE A 771 -23.41 15.23 23.99
N ARG A 772 -22.76 14.89 25.10
CA ARG A 772 -22.42 15.85 26.17
C ARG A 772 -21.53 16.97 25.64
N ALA A 773 -20.45 16.63 24.93
CA ALA A 773 -19.55 17.60 24.32
C ALA A 773 -20.26 18.53 23.32
N PHE A 774 -21.26 18.03 22.59
CA PHE A 774 -22.06 18.84 21.67
C PHE A 774 -22.88 19.91 22.41
N PHE A 775 -23.51 19.56 23.54
CA PHE A 775 -24.32 20.50 24.33
C PHE A 775 -23.49 21.39 25.26
N ASP A 776 -22.22 21.06 25.53
CA ASP A 776 -21.29 21.94 26.27
C ASP A 776 -20.71 23.06 25.39
N ASP A 777 -20.77 22.93 24.06
CA ASP A 777 -20.29 23.96 23.15
C ASP A 777 -21.30 25.12 23.03
N GLN A 778 -20.91 26.28 23.54
CA GLN A 778 -21.72 27.51 23.53
C GLN A 778 -22.17 27.94 22.12
N ARG A 779 -21.42 27.58 21.07
CA ARG A 779 -21.79 27.93 19.68
C ARG A 779 -22.96 27.09 19.19
N ASN A 780 -23.01 25.81 19.54
CA ASN A 780 -24.13 24.93 19.20
C ASN A 780 -25.41 25.42 19.90
N LEU A 781 -25.29 25.82 21.17
CA LEU A 781 -26.40 26.40 21.93
C LEU A 781 -26.90 27.73 21.31
N GLN A 782 -26.01 28.57 20.79
CA GLN A 782 -26.38 29.79 20.06
C GLN A 782 -27.16 29.49 18.77
N VAL A 783 -26.74 28.50 17.98
CA VAL A 783 -27.45 28.07 16.76
C VAL A 783 -28.83 27.51 17.11
N ILE A 784 -28.92 26.66 18.13
CA ILE A 784 -30.20 26.12 18.62
C ILE A 784 -31.13 27.24 19.09
N LYS A 785 -30.60 28.25 19.80
CA LYS A 785 -31.37 29.41 20.25
C LYS A 785 -31.88 30.22 19.05
N ALA A 786 -31.05 30.52 18.07
CA ALA A 786 -31.44 31.25 16.86
C ALA A 786 -32.54 30.52 16.06
N LEU A 787 -32.47 29.19 15.98
CA LEU A 787 -33.52 28.36 15.36
C LEU A 787 -34.87 28.48 16.09
N ARG A 788 -34.85 28.45 17.42
CA ARG A 788 -36.05 28.63 18.25
C ARG A 788 -36.62 30.04 18.16
N ASP A 789 -35.76 31.06 18.22
CA ASP A 789 -36.15 32.47 18.11
C ASP A 789 -36.74 32.78 16.71
N SER A 790 -36.36 32.02 15.69
CA SER A 790 -36.91 32.08 14.32
C SER A 790 -38.27 31.37 14.15
N GLY A 791 -38.79 30.77 15.23
CA GLY A 791 -40.10 30.14 15.30
C GLY A 791 -40.12 28.64 15.01
N VAL A 792 -38.97 27.96 14.92
CA VAL A 792 -38.94 26.48 14.86
C VAL A 792 -39.44 25.92 16.19
N THR A 793 -40.53 25.16 16.13
CA THR A 793 -41.23 24.63 17.31
C THR A 793 -41.50 23.14 17.16
N TRP A 794 -41.56 22.43 18.30
CA TRP A 794 -41.94 21.03 18.38
C TRP A 794 -42.78 20.81 19.64
N SER A 795 -43.63 19.79 19.63
CA SER A 795 -44.32 19.35 20.85
C SER A 795 -43.32 18.61 21.75
N GLU A 796 -43.32 18.96 23.03
CA GLU A 796 -42.54 18.27 24.08
C GLU A 796 -43.49 17.39 24.89
N ARG A 797 -43.03 16.20 25.30
CA ARG A 797 -43.80 15.31 26.18
C ARG A 797 -43.20 15.40 27.59
N GLN A 798 -44.03 15.58 28.61
CA GLN A 798 -43.59 15.34 29.98
C GLN A 798 -43.62 13.84 30.25
N VAL A 799 -42.47 13.26 30.60
CA VAL A 799 -42.42 11.91 31.16
C VAL A 799 -43.05 11.98 32.55
N SER A 800 -44.28 11.49 32.70
CA SER A 800 -44.86 11.27 34.01
C SER A 800 -44.24 10.02 34.64
N THR A 801 -44.06 10.10 35.95
CA THR A 801 -43.35 9.16 36.81
C THR A 801 -43.83 7.72 36.66
N ILE A 802 -42.88 6.78 36.57
CA ILE A 802 -43.08 5.33 36.47
C ILE A 802 -43.98 4.85 37.61
N THR A 803 -45.14 4.28 37.26
CA THR A 803 -45.95 3.46 38.18
C THR A 803 -46.23 2.10 37.56
N SER A 804 -45.21 1.26 37.49
CA SER A 804 -45.39 -0.19 37.65
C SER A 804 -44.09 -0.78 38.20
N GLU A 805 -44.17 -1.40 39.37
CA GLU A 805 -43.03 -2.05 40.00
C GLU A 805 -42.49 -3.18 39.11
N GLY A 806 -41.24 -3.05 38.65
CA GLY A 806 -40.17 -4.03 38.86
C GLY A 806 -40.36 -5.52 38.48
N LEU A 807 -41.37 -5.90 37.69
CA LEU A 807 -41.67 -7.32 37.46
C LEU A 807 -40.65 -8.04 36.58
N LEU A 808 -40.11 -7.37 35.55
CA LEU A 808 -39.15 -7.94 34.59
C LEU A 808 -37.81 -7.19 34.53
N GLN A 809 -37.65 -6.12 35.31
CA GLN A 809 -36.45 -5.30 35.32
C GLN A 809 -35.24 -6.10 35.83
N GLY A 810 -34.15 -6.11 35.05
CA GLY A 810 -32.92 -6.85 35.36
C GLY A 810 -32.98 -8.36 35.17
N LYS A 811 -34.15 -8.93 34.85
CA LYS A 811 -34.33 -10.38 34.68
C LYS A 811 -33.66 -10.90 33.40
N ALA A 812 -32.94 -12.01 33.51
CA ALA A 812 -32.17 -12.61 32.44
C ALA A 812 -32.97 -13.64 31.64
N PHE A 813 -33.20 -13.36 30.36
CA PHE A 813 -33.93 -14.21 29.42
C PHE A 813 -32.98 -14.91 28.43
N VAL A 814 -33.21 -16.20 28.18
CA VAL A 814 -32.62 -16.93 27.05
C VAL A 814 -33.74 -17.32 26.10
N LEU A 815 -33.53 -17.15 24.80
CA LEU A 815 -34.49 -17.58 23.77
C LEU A 815 -33.98 -18.87 23.08
N THR A 816 -34.84 -19.89 22.95
CA THR A 816 -34.53 -21.14 22.23
C THR A 816 -35.73 -21.60 21.39
N GLY A 817 -35.50 -22.24 20.24
CA GLY A 817 -36.57 -22.58 19.28
C GLY A 817 -37.06 -21.39 18.44
N ALA A 818 -37.92 -21.64 17.47
CA ALA A 818 -38.55 -20.62 16.62
C ALA A 818 -39.88 -20.16 17.23
N LEU A 819 -40.08 -18.85 17.37
CA LEU A 819 -41.33 -18.25 17.86
C LEU A 819 -42.32 -18.09 16.70
N LYS A 820 -43.61 -18.31 16.94
CA LYS A 820 -44.70 -18.32 15.96
C LYS A 820 -45.18 -16.92 15.60
N SER A 821 -45.23 -16.01 16.57
CA SER A 821 -45.86 -14.68 16.50
C SER A 821 -44.88 -13.53 16.24
N MET A 822 -43.57 -13.75 16.44
CA MET A 822 -42.54 -12.74 16.23
C MET A 822 -41.17 -13.35 15.94
N THR A 823 -40.28 -12.57 15.34
CA THR A 823 -38.88 -12.93 15.17
C THR A 823 -38.12 -12.87 16.51
N ARG A 824 -36.99 -13.59 16.61
CA ARG A 824 -36.12 -13.53 17.80
C ARG A 824 -35.57 -12.12 18.05
N SER A 825 -35.44 -11.28 17.02
CA SER A 825 -34.98 -9.90 17.16
C SER A 825 -36.06 -9.03 17.80
N GLU A 826 -37.31 -9.15 17.36
CA GLU A 826 -38.46 -8.45 17.96
C GLU A 826 -38.70 -8.89 19.42
N ALA A 827 -38.56 -10.19 19.71
CA ALA A 827 -38.64 -10.69 21.09
C ALA A 827 -37.57 -10.08 22.00
N ARG A 828 -36.34 -9.89 21.49
CA ARG A 828 -35.24 -9.25 22.24
C ARG A 828 -35.54 -7.79 22.54
N GLU A 829 -36.12 -7.08 21.58
CA GLU A 829 -36.50 -5.68 21.71
C GLU A 829 -37.60 -5.50 22.76
N ARG A 830 -38.65 -6.33 22.71
CA ARG A 830 -39.74 -6.29 23.70
C ARG A 830 -39.27 -6.60 25.13
N ILE A 831 -38.35 -7.56 25.30
CA ILE A 831 -37.74 -7.85 26.62
C ILE A 831 -36.97 -6.64 27.15
N ARG A 832 -36.22 -5.95 26.29
CA ARG A 832 -35.44 -4.76 26.68
C ARG A 832 -36.32 -3.57 26.99
N ALA A 833 -37.41 -3.39 26.23
CA ALA A 833 -38.37 -2.32 26.42
C ALA A 833 -39.01 -2.33 27.82
N VAL A 834 -39.12 -3.52 28.43
CA VAL A 834 -39.63 -3.70 29.81
C VAL A 834 -38.51 -3.89 30.85
N GLY A 835 -37.26 -3.55 30.49
CA GLY A 835 -36.10 -3.55 31.39
C GLY A 835 -35.41 -4.91 31.61
N GLY A 836 -35.76 -5.95 30.85
CA GLY A 836 -35.14 -7.28 30.90
C GLY A 836 -33.85 -7.38 30.07
N ARG A 837 -32.98 -8.34 30.41
CA ARG A 837 -31.69 -8.59 29.74
C ARG A 837 -31.70 -9.92 29.00
N VAL A 838 -31.28 -9.95 27.74
CA VAL A 838 -31.20 -11.19 26.94
C VAL A 838 -29.78 -11.74 26.93
N VAL A 839 -29.62 -13.02 27.28
CA VAL A 839 -28.34 -13.72 27.35
C VAL A 839 -28.31 -14.93 26.40
N GLY A 840 -27.13 -15.23 25.84
CA GLY A 840 -26.98 -16.24 24.77
C GLY A 840 -26.98 -17.71 25.25
N SER A 841 -26.72 -17.94 26.54
CA SER A 841 -26.58 -19.29 27.12
C SER A 841 -27.32 -19.42 28.44
N VAL A 842 -27.78 -20.65 28.73
CA VAL A 842 -28.44 -21.01 29.99
C VAL A 842 -27.38 -21.21 31.07
N SER A 843 -27.50 -20.47 32.17
CA SER A 843 -26.62 -20.49 33.35
C SER A 843 -27.45 -20.40 34.64
N LYS A 844 -26.82 -20.55 35.81
CA LYS A 844 -27.51 -20.36 37.12
C LYS A 844 -28.09 -18.94 37.31
N ASN A 845 -27.59 -17.95 36.56
CA ASN A 845 -28.05 -16.56 36.61
C ASN A 845 -29.10 -16.24 35.55
N THR A 846 -29.67 -17.26 34.90
CA THR A 846 -30.77 -17.12 33.94
C THR A 846 -32.09 -17.25 34.68
N ASP A 847 -32.96 -16.24 34.60
CA ASP A 847 -34.28 -16.25 35.26
C ASP A 847 -35.32 -17.00 34.41
N TYR A 848 -35.31 -16.81 33.09
CA TYR A 848 -36.31 -17.38 32.18
C TYR A 848 -35.68 -17.97 30.90
N LEU A 849 -36.14 -19.15 30.49
CA LEU A 849 -35.88 -19.70 29.16
C LEU A 849 -37.19 -19.71 28.36
N VAL A 850 -37.27 -18.87 27.33
CA VAL A 850 -38.41 -18.85 26.40
C VAL A 850 -38.22 -19.91 25.32
N THR A 851 -39.17 -20.82 25.20
CA THR A 851 -39.11 -21.98 24.32
C THR A 851 -40.14 -21.87 23.19
N GLY A 852 -39.66 -21.72 21.96
CA GLY A 852 -40.42 -21.85 20.72
C GLY A 852 -40.36 -23.27 20.14
N ALA A 853 -40.88 -23.45 18.92
CA ALA A 853 -40.90 -24.72 18.20
C ALA A 853 -39.47 -25.31 18.01
N ASN A 854 -39.35 -26.64 18.14
CA ASN A 854 -38.10 -27.42 18.12
C ASN A 854 -37.04 -26.95 19.14
N PRO A 855 -37.33 -27.01 20.45
CA PRO A 855 -36.39 -26.51 21.45
C PRO A 855 -35.24 -27.51 21.64
N GLY A 856 -34.02 -27.08 21.31
CA GLY A 856 -32.81 -27.92 21.39
C GLY A 856 -32.29 -28.21 22.80
N SER A 857 -31.03 -28.63 22.89
CA SER A 857 -30.34 -29.10 24.13
C SER A 857 -30.35 -28.13 25.32
N LYS A 858 -30.73 -26.86 25.13
CA LYS A 858 -30.85 -25.83 26.18
C LYS A 858 -32.00 -26.08 27.16
N VAL A 859 -33.07 -26.77 26.75
CA VAL A 859 -34.20 -27.10 27.65
C VAL A 859 -33.78 -28.12 28.70
N VAL A 860 -33.00 -29.13 28.30
CA VAL A 860 -32.47 -30.13 29.22
C VAL A 860 -31.56 -29.46 30.26
N LYS A 861 -30.69 -28.55 29.80
CA LYS A 861 -29.82 -27.77 30.69
C LYS A 861 -30.59 -26.85 31.65
N ALA A 862 -31.69 -26.23 31.20
CA ALA A 862 -32.52 -25.38 32.04
C ALA A 862 -33.28 -26.16 33.11
N ARG A 863 -33.83 -27.35 32.77
CA ARG A 863 -34.49 -28.23 33.74
C ARG A 863 -33.54 -28.69 34.84
N ASN A 864 -32.31 -29.07 34.47
CA ASN A 864 -31.29 -29.50 35.43
C ASN A 864 -30.84 -28.38 36.38
N LEU A 865 -31.01 -27.11 35.98
CA LEU A 865 -30.64 -25.94 36.77
C LEU A 865 -31.83 -25.29 37.48
N GLY A 866 -33.03 -25.85 37.36
CA GLY A 866 -34.24 -25.32 38.00
C GLY A 866 -34.73 -23.97 37.44
N ILE A 867 -34.45 -23.68 36.17
CA ILE A 867 -34.77 -22.39 35.55
C ILE A 867 -36.20 -22.41 34.98
N ASN A 868 -36.93 -21.30 35.13
CA ASN A 868 -38.31 -21.19 34.67
C ASN A 868 -38.40 -21.27 33.14
N LEU A 869 -39.19 -22.23 32.65
CA LEU A 869 -39.49 -22.41 31.23
C LEU A 869 -40.78 -21.65 30.90
N LEU A 870 -40.72 -20.76 29.91
CA LEU A 870 -41.88 -20.07 29.37
C LEU A 870 -42.10 -20.54 27.94
N ASP A 871 -43.32 -20.95 27.62
CA ASP A 871 -43.73 -21.02 26.23
C ASP A 871 -43.99 -19.60 25.68
N GLU A 872 -44.28 -19.52 24.39
CA GLU A 872 -44.45 -18.23 23.73
C GLU A 872 -45.65 -17.44 24.26
N ASP A 873 -46.74 -18.12 24.61
CA ASP A 873 -47.95 -17.48 25.12
C ASP A 873 -47.71 -16.94 26.54
N GLY A 874 -47.08 -17.73 27.43
CA GLY A 874 -46.68 -17.26 28.76
C GLY A 874 -45.58 -16.18 28.75
N PHE A 875 -44.79 -16.11 27.68
CA PHE A 875 -43.85 -15.01 27.45
C PHE A 875 -44.56 -13.70 27.08
N LEU A 876 -45.58 -13.77 26.23
CA LEU A 876 -46.38 -12.61 25.83
C LEU A 876 -47.19 -12.03 26.99
N GLU A 877 -47.85 -12.88 27.80
CA GLU A 877 -48.60 -12.44 28.97
C GLU A 877 -47.72 -11.65 29.96
N LYS A 878 -46.47 -12.10 30.16
CA LYS A 878 -45.51 -11.41 31.03
C LYS A 878 -45.05 -10.07 30.47
N LEU A 879 -44.93 -9.94 29.15
CA LEU A 879 -44.59 -8.67 28.50
C LEU A 879 -45.76 -7.68 28.56
N ASP A 880 -46.99 -8.14 28.34
CA ASP A 880 -48.18 -7.29 28.36
C ASP A 880 -48.50 -6.80 29.77
N ALA A 881 -48.26 -7.62 30.79
CA ALA A 881 -48.37 -7.22 32.20
C ALA A 881 -47.35 -6.15 32.64
N ALA A 882 -46.30 -5.90 31.84
CA ALA A 882 -45.22 -4.95 32.15
C ALA A 882 -45.29 -3.63 31.34
N ARG A 883 -46.42 -3.34 30.67
CA ARG A 883 -46.57 -2.14 29.83
C ARG A 883 -46.61 -0.82 30.63
N ILE A 884 -46.03 0.22 30.03
CA ILE A 884 -46.02 1.62 30.48
C ILE A 884 -47.08 2.39 29.67
N GLU A 885 -47.97 3.13 30.33
CA GLU A 885 -48.94 4.03 29.67
C GLU A 885 -48.37 5.46 29.53
N TYR A 886 -48.69 6.14 28.42
CA TYR A 886 -48.28 7.51 28.10
C TYR A 886 -49.50 8.43 27.97
N VAL A 887 -49.38 9.69 28.41
CA VAL A 887 -50.40 10.74 28.21
C VAL A 887 -49.78 11.92 27.44
N ASP A 888 -50.46 12.40 26.39
CA ASP A 888 -50.07 13.60 25.64
C ASP A 888 -50.45 14.89 26.41
N VAL A 889 -49.61 15.94 26.34
CA VAL A 889 -49.89 17.29 26.90
C VAL A 889 -50.05 18.30 25.78
#